data_AF-A0A7K3WKC7-F1
#
_entry.id   AF-A0A7K3WKC7-F1
#
_cell.length_a   1.000
_cell.length_b   1.000
_cell.length_c   1.000
_cell.angle_alpha   90.00
_cell.angle_beta   90.00
_cell.angle_gamma   90.00
#
_symmetry.space_group_name_H-M   'P 1'
#
loop_
_entity.id
_entity.type
_entity.pdbx_description
1 polymer ?
#
loop_
_entity_poly.entity_id
_entity_poly.type
_entity_poly.pdbx_seq_one_letter_code
_entity_poly.pdbx_strand_id
1 'polypeptide(L)'
;MKKIYLFLTVLLIVFGFMKLEAQNNFWTFPDQYWNPGFSFPQNLPNSSPSDYVHAGIQDPYGEIKFYVLDDRVYDKFGLENGVFQDIYNPIGGYSESLIVPQPGSCERYYIFQAGLVGPTSNDRVPFYSVYNHDMHQLETIGTGYTTAHRIDGVYTDPWYYVSNFRIKNIHFAATKERPDNTRLIFTNSNQSLYRMHLTCDSLYGSSWSYQFGFSELDEGNRSELELYEDTANNVIRIAVPYQENTINGYIKVAIFDLDSITGNFVPGSRKTIELPNDNSTGGQLPTWVHGLEFTPDGRGLYISHEININFASPLSFYDIATQTLTNLSPIDYPGITNFKYSQLQVSGDSANYTLNLASENYIGSLWDPNIPDDGNWNATAISLNIYPINNGGISNFSIGDRKRLVPDQIDYEDYAETMIKASCDCCEKYAYAGEGKDTIYNAFTSETWSYGLANNPWQAESGDTIFIRDYLKIKPGVSVTIDNMIFKFGPDARVIVERGSGGSPGARLHMKNRAVFTADFRCSRNKYGCYDPDKGCDTLKVWQGVRVEGLASDHSQSTANQATFTMSTGSMIEYALTGIHVGHKDFADYGGGKITIKDSFLKDNITGVKFDPYYRTSGSTEIYNLSRVERTSFATTEDWLEDYFPNAHVVINESSGIYLLGNVYANENTTLGSNPTKRGIGVKISNSRVDIGYNCTGFPCSGSALTRSEFNGLQYGIYGLNDGTTTRTLYCNYNIFNDTYYGAQLSGFTNALVLDNEFNVERAHFAGGLYLIGSTGYYVQNNNFTTPGSQMYFNIGVTVSDSGEEENEIYKNTFSKLYLAGYAANTNVDPNDHDIGLHWVCNEFKKPITAADIYLDGGMSDNQGLCNGGTAAGNLFSWSSQLGGSYSNHKDLQATIGSTDNIVYSHHKLAGAPPKLEPLVWNTSHYQISECLNQTYSSNSCPVEKSGLPPGIDLPPGIQSTMPSYASVSAQATEYAEQMAALNSSSSETTEDSDNGAEFKQIRRENDEFWHEISSFYMADTTGAISKEEMELLLSTYEPRNIQRFASALLASGNQEWIGQSNAYGVTDMAEAALPSMVGEELPSDIPEWFAGEFFASASNIAALNSLYIENEAIYNPYFPLPELSSSEEGKSNKTDKELVDDNTKNKLVVHPNPFKTYTTFDLSAYQFEGNDNRIVFYDLLGKKVFETQIAEKQINLTVQSADLPTGIVIYKLYMNNTEVETGKIISMK
;
A
#
# COMPACT_ATOMS: atom_id res chain seq x y z
N MET A 1 29.16 34.09 2.73
CA MET A 1 28.81 32.83 2.02
C MET A 1 27.61 32.10 2.62
N LYS A 2 27.58 31.71 3.91
CA LYS A 2 26.41 31.03 4.51
C LYS A 2 25.09 31.82 4.48
N LYS A 3 25.13 33.15 4.60
CA LYS A 3 23.93 34.00 4.45
C LYS A 3 23.45 34.17 3.00
N ILE A 4 24.34 34.01 2.02
CA ILE A 4 24.00 34.06 0.59
C ILE A 4 23.40 32.72 0.17
N TYR A 5 23.92 31.59 0.68
CA TYR A 5 23.31 30.28 0.51
C TYR A 5 21.93 30.20 1.16
N LEU A 6 21.75 30.68 2.39
CA LEU A 6 20.42 30.68 3.02
C LEU A 6 19.42 31.57 2.27
N PHE A 7 19.87 32.70 1.69
CA PHE A 7 19.00 33.56 0.88
C PHE A 7 18.66 32.93 -0.49
N LEU A 8 19.61 32.24 -1.13
CA LEU A 8 19.39 31.47 -2.37
C LEU A 8 18.55 30.21 -2.16
N THR A 9 18.69 29.53 -1.02
CA THR A 9 17.89 28.35 -0.67
C THR A 9 16.48 28.74 -0.27
N VAL A 10 16.28 29.88 0.41
CA VAL A 10 14.93 30.43 0.64
C VAL A 10 14.32 30.97 -0.66
N LEU A 11 15.10 31.53 -1.59
CA LEU A 11 14.61 31.88 -2.93
C LEU A 11 14.16 30.63 -3.70
N LEU A 12 14.96 29.55 -3.70
CA LEU A 12 14.63 28.30 -4.40
C LEU A 12 13.44 27.54 -3.77
N ILE A 13 13.23 27.65 -2.46
CA ILE A 13 12.08 27.03 -1.77
C ILE A 13 10.79 27.85 -1.96
N VAL A 14 10.90 29.17 -2.18
CA VAL A 14 9.73 30.02 -2.48
C VAL A 14 9.31 29.94 -3.96
N PHE A 15 10.21 29.56 -4.88
CA PHE A 15 9.91 29.41 -6.30
C PHE A 15 9.75 27.94 -6.77
N GLY A 16 9.80 26.97 -5.86
CA GLY A 16 9.83 25.53 -6.21
C GLY A 16 8.48 24.84 -6.43
N PHE A 17 7.35 25.47 -6.12
CA PHE A 17 6.03 24.85 -6.31
C PHE A 17 4.97 25.88 -6.67
N MET A 18 5.08 26.46 -7.86
CA MET A 18 3.91 26.74 -8.69
C MET A 18 4.38 26.61 -10.14
N LYS A 19 3.89 25.59 -10.85
CA LYS A 19 3.89 25.63 -12.30
C LYS A 19 2.75 26.60 -12.65
N LEU A 20 3.00 27.91 -12.55
CA LEU A 20 2.06 28.98 -12.93
C LEU A 20 1.89 28.92 -14.46
N GLU A 21 0.83 28.27 -14.94
CA GLU A 21 -0.49 28.86 -15.26
C GLU A 21 -0.42 29.72 -16.53
N ALA A 22 -1.00 29.18 -17.60
CA ALA A 22 -0.96 29.75 -18.95
C ALA A 22 -2.38 30.07 -19.44
N GLN A 23 -2.51 31.22 -20.12
CA GLN A 23 -3.62 31.48 -21.04
C GLN A 23 -3.66 30.33 -22.07
N ASN A 24 -4.87 29.96 -22.53
CA ASN A 24 -5.07 28.85 -23.45
C ASN A 24 -4.06 28.93 -24.63
N ASN A 25 -3.08 28.02 -24.65
CA ASN A 25 -1.95 28.08 -25.58
C ASN A 25 -2.29 27.51 -26.96
N PHE A 26 -3.59 27.34 -27.24
CA PHE A 26 -4.10 26.74 -28.44
C PHE A 26 -4.90 27.72 -29.28
N TRP A 27 -4.62 27.68 -30.58
CA TRP A 27 -5.34 28.42 -31.59
C TRP A 27 -5.95 27.47 -32.61
N THR A 28 -7.19 27.76 -32.99
CA THR A 28 -7.91 27.01 -34.01
C THR A 28 -7.60 27.52 -35.42
N PHE A 29 -6.47 27.13 -36.02
CA PHE A 29 -6.21 27.43 -37.44
C PHE A 29 -6.68 26.29 -38.36
N PRO A 30 -7.43 26.57 -39.44
CA PRO A 30 -7.77 25.56 -40.44
C PRO A 30 -6.51 24.97 -41.12
N ASP A 31 -6.43 23.64 -41.18
CA ASP A 31 -5.25 22.88 -41.66
C ASP A 31 -4.74 23.28 -43.05
N GLN A 32 -5.65 23.67 -43.95
CA GLN A 32 -5.30 24.08 -45.32
C GLN A 32 -4.39 25.31 -45.37
N TYR A 33 -4.38 26.12 -44.30
CA TYR A 33 -3.52 27.29 -44.15
C TYR A 33 -2.16 26.95 -43.54
N TRP A 34 -1.86 25.67 -43.26
CA TRP A 34 -0.63 25.25 -42.58
C TRP A 34 0.45 24.70 -43.51
N ASN A 35 1.70 25.12 -43.30
CA ASN A 35 2.85 24.58 -44.01
C ASN A 35 3.34 23.28 -43.33
N PRO A 36 3.36 22.12 -44.03
CA PRO A 36 3.81 20.85 -43.46
C PRO A 36 5.32 20.88 -43.19
N GLY A 37 5.71 21.35 -42.01
CA GLY A 37 7.11 21.46 -41.60
C GLY A 37 7.35 22.11 -40.23
N PHE A 38 6.35 22.75 -39.64
CA PHE A 38 6.41 23.31 -38.28
C PHE A 38 5.49 22.53 -37.33
N SER A 39 5.95 22.31 -36.10
CA SER A 39 5.19 21.68 -35.01
C SER A 39 4.48 22.75 -34.19
N PHE A 40 3.18 22.95 -34.43
CA PHE A 40 2.25 23.57 -33.47
C PHE A 40 1.44 22.45 -32.77
N PRO A 41 0.80 22.69 -31.60
CA PRO A 41 0.36 21.62 -30.72
C PRO A 41 -0.66 20.62 -31.29
N GLN A 42 -1.50 20.92 -32.27
CA GLN A 42 -2.38 19.92 -32.92
C GLN A 42 -3.03 20.51 -34.19
N ASN A 43 -3.13 19.71 -35.25
CA ASN A 43 -3.83 20.04 -36.51
C ASN A 43 -5.35 19.80 -36.35
N LEU A 44 -6.19 20.67 -36.93
CA LEU A 44 -7.65 20.54 -36.92
C LEU A 44 -8.14 19.59 -38.04
N PRO A 45 -8.94 18.55 -37.76
CA PRO A 45 -9.23 17.50 -38.75
C PRO A 45 -10.10 17.90 -39.97
N ASN A 46 -10.59 19.14 -40.08
CA ASN A 46 -11.57 19.53 -41.11
C ASN A 46 -11.01 20.52 -42.16
N SER A 47 -11.54 20.42 -43.39
CA SER A 47 -11.01 21.04 -44.61
C SER A 47 -11.78 22.28 -45.10
N SER A 48 -12.78 22.76 -44.35
CA SER A 48 -13.55 23.96 -44.75
C SER A 48 -12.93 25.24 -44.19
N PRO A 49 -12.66 26.26 -45.02
CA PRO A 49 -12.25 27.59 -44.54
C PRO A 49 -13.32 28.19 -43.62
N SER A 50 -12.90 28.93 -42.59
CA SER A 50 -13.79 29.86 -41.89
C SER A 50 -13.98 31.10 -42.75
N ASP A 51 -15.22 31.40 -43.10
CA ASP A 51 -15.64 32.58 -43.85
C ASP A 51 -16.02 33.75 -42.92
N TYR A 52 -16.15 33.52 -41.60
CA TYR A 52 -16.70 34.48 -40.65
C TYR A 52 -15.94 34.59 -39.31
N VAL A 53 -15.88 33.52 -38.50
CA VAL A 53 -15.25 33.47 -37.16
C VAL A 53 -14.76 32.06 -36.80
N HIS A 54 -13.78 31.94 -35.90
CA HIS A 54 -13.39 30.66 -35.31
C HIS A 54 -12.89 30.82 -33.88
N ALA A 55 -13.12 29.80 -33.04
CA ALA A 55 -12.66 29.73 -31.65
C ALA A 55 -12.55 28.26 -31.20
N GLY A 56 -11.81 27.96 -30.14
CA GLY A 56 -11.75 26.60 -29.60
C GLY A 56 -11.23 26.53 -28.17
N ILE A 57 -11.47 25.39 -27.53
CA ILE A 57 -11.10 25.18 -26.13
C ILE A 57 -10.48 23.79 -25.93
N GLN A 58 -9.49 23.74 -25.06
CA GLN A 58 -8.81 22.53 -24.65
C GLN A 58 -9.19 22.14 -23.23
N ASP A 59 -8.95 20.88 -22.87
CA ASP A 59 -8.98 20.43 -21.50
C ASP A 59 -7.69 20.82 -20.75
N PRO A 60 -7.59 20.57 -19.43
CA PRO A 60 -6.40 20.87 -18.64
C PRO A 60 -5.09 20.22 -19.13
N TYR A 61 -5.13 19.28 -20.08
CA TYR A 61 -3.95 18.59 -20.62
C TYR A 61 -3.53 19.09 -21.98
N GLY A 62 -4.22 20.10 -22.52
CA GLY A 62 -3.98 20.61 -23.85
C GLY A 62 -4.57 19.73 -24.96
N GLU A 63 -5.52 18.84 -24.65
CA GLU A 63 -6.29 18.13 -25.67
C GLU A 63 -7.51 18.97 -26.07
N ILE A 64 -7.76 19.10 -27.37
CA ILE A 64 -8.94 19.82 -27.88
C ILE A 64 -10.22 19.14 -27.36
N LYS A 65 -11.13 19.90 -26.73
CA LYS A 65 -12.47 19.40 -26.40
C LYS A 65 -13.42 19.56 -27.57
N PHE A 66 -13.48 20.78 -28.11
CA PHE A 66 -14.25 21.12 -29.30
C PHE A 66 -13.77 22.47 -29.85
N TYR A 67 -14.17 22.76 -31.08
CA TYR A 67 -13.92 24.05 -31.72
C TYR A 67 -15.13 24.47 -32.55
N VAL A 68 -15.19 25.76 -32.83
CA VAL A 68 -16.24 26.40 -33.62
C VAL A 68 -15.60 26.98 -34.88
N LEU A 69 -16.16 26.65 -36.05
CA LEU A 69 -15.85 27.29 -37.32
C LEU A 69 -17.17 27.82 -37.89
N ASP A 70 -17.25 29.14 -38.00
CA ASP A 70 -18.44 29.86 -38.44
C ASP A 70 -19.69 29.46 -37.65
N ASP A 71 -20.67 28.83 -38.32
CA ASP A 71 -21.94 28.36 -37.77
C ASP A 71 -21.87 26.95 -37.18
N ARG A 72 -20.71 26.29 -37.11
CA ARG A 72 -20.62 24.85 -36.78
C ARG A 72 -19.70 24.57 -35.60
N VAL A 73 -20.14 23.65 -34.74
CA VAL A 73 -19.37 23.10 -33.62
C VAL A 73 -18.86 21.72 -34.01
N TYR A 74 -17.56 21.51 -33.87
CA TYR A 74 -16.88 20.25 -34.17
C TYR A 74 -16.21 19.68 -32.92
N ASP A 75 -16.23 18.36 -32.79
CA ASP A 75 -15.39 17.68 -31.80
C ASP A 75 -13.91 17.67 -32.19
N LYS A 76 -13.07 17.11 -31.33
CA LYS A 76 -11.63 16.95 -31.57
C LYS A 76 -11.26 16.10 -32.79
N PHE A 77 -12.19 15.30 -33.31
CA PHE A 77 -12.01 14.50 -34.53
C PHE A 77 -12.52 15.21 -35.79
N GLY A 78 -13.03 16.44 -35.64
CA GLY A 78 -13.64 17.21 -36.73
C GLY A 78 -15.00 16.72 -37.17
N LEU A 79 -15.67 15.91 -36.33
CA LEU A 79 -17.07 15.54 -36.54
C LEU A 79 -17.96 16.67 -36.06
N GLU A 80 -18.95 17.03 -36.87
CA GLU A 80 -19.92 18.07 -36.54
C GLU A 80 -20.86 17.58 -35.44
N ASN A 81 -20.89 18.31 -34.33
CA ASN A 81 -21.75 18.07 -33.18
C ASN A 81 -22.91 19.06 -33.08
N GLY A 82 -22.91 20.13 -33.88
CA GLY A 82 -24.03 21.06 -33.91
C GLY A 82 -23.85 22.20 -34.89
N VAL A 83 -24.97 22.82 -35.23
CA VAL A 83 -25.06 24.04 -36.04
C VAL A 83 -25.68 25.14 -35.18
N PHE A 84 -25.03 26.30 -35.14
CA PHE A 84 -25.49 27.54 -34.55
C PHE A 84 -26.57 28.12 -35.46
N GLN A 85 -27.85 27.94 -35.11
CA GLN A 85 -28.98 28.31 -35.95
C GLN A 85 -30.09 29.00 -35.17
N ASP A 86 -30.62 30.07 -35.76
CA ASP A 86 -31.92 30.63 -35.42
C ASP A 86 -33.02 29.92 -36.24
N ILE A 87 -34.28 30.23 -36.00
CA ILE A 87 -35.46 29.60 -36.60
C ILE A 87 -35.49 29.69 -38.14
N TYR A 88 -34.68 30.57 -38.74
CA TYR A 88 -34.67 30.81 -40.18
C TYR A 88 -33.37 30.43 -40.88
N ASN A 89 -32.20 30.55 -40.24
CA ASN A 89 -30.90 30.35 -40.90
C ASN A 89 -29.77 30.02 -39.90
N PRO A 90 -28.69 29.35 -40.36
CA PRO A 90 -27.44 29.29 -39.62
C PRO A 90 -26.83 30.69 -39.41
N ILE A 91 -26.08 30.82 -38.31
CA ILE A 91 -25.43 32.05 -37.90
C ILE A 91 -23.93 31.85 -38.01
N GLY A 92 -23.34 32.37 -39.09
CA GLY A 92 -21.90 32.20 -39.35
C GLY A 92 -20.98 32.99 -38.42
N GLY A 93 -21.49 33.96 -37.65
CA GLY A 93 -20.64 34.93 -36.94
C GLY A 93 -20.34 36.19 -37.77
N TYR A 94 -19.62 37.16 -37.18
CA TYR A 94 -19.21 38.38 -37.88
C TYR A 94 -17.89 38.95 -37.36
N SER A 95 -17.86 39.61 -36.20
CA SER A 95 -16.63 40.27 -35.72
C SER A 95 -15.71 39.34 -34.94
N GLU A 96 -16.30 38.51 -34.08
CA GLU A 96 -15.63 37.80 -32.99
C GLU A 96 -16.50 36.63 -32.52
N SER A 97 -15.85 35.62 -31.94
CA SER A 97 -16.48 34.46 -31.31
C SER A 97 -15.77 34.14 -30.01
N LEU A 98 -16.53 34.02 -28.91
CA LEU A 98 -15.97 33.77 -27.58
C LEU A 98 -16.57 32.49 -26.99
N ILE A 99 -15.73 31.59 -26.46
CA ILE A 99 -16.15 30.36 -25.76
C ILE A 99 -15.91 30.55 -24.27
N VAL A 100 -16.98 30.45 -23.47
CA VAL A 100 -16.94 30.69 -22.03
C VAL A 100 -17.41 29.43 -21.27
N PRO A 101 -16.55 28.80 -20.46
CA PRO A 101 -16.95 27.73 -19.56
C PRO A 101 -18.01 28.21 -18.56
N GLN A 102 -19.05 27.42 -18.34
CA GLN A 102 -20.03 27.70 -17.29
C GLN A 102 -19.42 27.46 -15.91
N PRO A 103 -19.46 28.43 -14.97
CA PRO A 103 -19.06 28.20 -13.59
C PRO A 103 -19.75 26.94 -13.04
N GLY A 104 -19.03 26.11 -12.29
CA GLY A 104 -19.60 24.87 -11.77
C GLY A 104 -19.63 23.70 -12.74
N SER A 105 -19.20 23.87 -14.00
CA SER A 105 -19.20 22.80 -15.00
C SER A 105 -17.94 22.79 -15.86
N CYS A 106 -17.39 21.61 -16.06
CA CYS A 106 -16.35 21.34 -17.04
C CYS A 106 -16.93 20.77 -18.35
N GLU A 107 -18.25 20.69 -18.51
CA GLU A 107 -18.90 20.09 -19.69
C GLU A 107 -19.91 21.00 -20.39
N ARG A 108 -20.34 22.09 -19.73
CA ARG A 108 -21.20 23.12 -20.34
C ARG A 108 -20.39 24.36 -20.70
N TYR A 109 -20.60 24.83 -21.93
CA TYR A 109 -19.92 25.99 -22.49
C TYR A 109 -20.92 26.92 -23.17
N TYR A 110 -20.74 28.23 -23.01
CA TYR A 110 -21.47 29.26 -23.72
C TYR A 110 -20.62 29.78 -24.87
N ILE A 111 -21.16 29.73 -26.09
CA ILE A 111 -20.49 30.18 -27.29
C ILE A 111 -21.20 31.45 -27.76
N PHE A 112 -20.50 32.58 -27.81
CA PHE A 112 -21.03 33.89 -28.20
C PHE A 112 -20.57 34.28 -29.60
N GLN A 113 -21.49 34.76 -30.43
CA GLN A 113 -21.21 35.20 -31.81
C GLN A 113 -22.18 36.29 -32.27
N ALA A 114 -21.75 37.12 -33.22
CA ALA A 114 -22.60 38.14 -33.85
C ALA A 114 -23.21 37.62 -35.16
N GLY A 115 -24.54 37.71 -35.32
CA GLY A 115 -25.27 37.11 -36.44
C GLY A 115 -26.19 38.07 -37.19
N LEU A 116 -26.58 37.70 -38.41
CA LEU A 116 -27.55 38.45 -39.23
C LEU A 116 -28.99 38.28 -38.73
N VAL A 117 -29.77 39.37 -38.69
CA VAL A 117 -31.23 39.30 -38.42
C VAL A 117 -32.03 38.95 -39.68
N GLY A 118 -31.65 37.84 -40.33
CA GLY A 118 -32.28 37.33 -41.56
C GLY A 118 -31.43 37.51 -42.83
N PRO A 119 -31.78 36.81 -43.93
CA PRO A 119 -30.88 36.56 -45.06
C PRO A 119 -30.58 37.78 -45.94
N THR A 120 -31.34 38.87 -45.78
CA THR A 120 -31.16 40.12 -46.53
C THR A 120 -30.81 41.31 -45.64
N SER A 121 -30.68 41.10 -44.33
CA SER A 121 -30.34 42.16 -43.39
C SER A 121 -28.86 42.51 -43.50
N ASN A 122 -28.50 43.78 -43.27
CA ASN A 122 -27.11 44.15 -42.99
C ASN A 122 -26.87 44.34 -41.49
N ASP A 123 -27.90 44.22 -40.67
CA ASP A 123 -27.82 44.41 -39.23
C ASP A 123 -27.32 43.13 -38.56
N ARG A 124 -26.36 43.32 -37.67
CA ARG A 124 -25.82 42.29 -36.80
C ARG A 124 -26.47 42.41 -35.42
N VAL A 125 -26.72 41.27 -34.77
CA VAL A 125 -27.16 41.20 -33.38
C VAL A 125 -26.35 40.14 -32.62
N PRO A 126 -26.20 40.27 -31.29
CA PRO A 126 -25.45 39.32 -30.51
C PRO A 126 -26.28 38.06 -30.21
N PHE A 127 -25.67 36.89 -30.37
CA PHE A 127 -26.23 35.58 -30.05
C PHE A 127 -25.31 34.81 -29.10
N TYR A 128 -25.90 33.87 -28.35
CA TYR A 128 -25.17 32.82 -27.67
C TYR A 128 -25.82 31.45 -27.92
N SER A 129 -25.06 30.36 -27.84
CA SER A 129 -25.58 28.99 -27.74
C SER A 129 -24.95 28.29 -26.55
N VAL A 130 -25.62 27.27 -26.02
CA VAL A 130 -25.06 26.41 -24.98
C VAL A 130 -24.65 25.08 -25.60
N TYR A 131 -23.38 24.72 -25.45
CA TYR A 131 -22.85 23.42 -25.86
C TYR A 131 -22.65 22.53 -24.64
N ASN A 132 -23.18 21.30 -24.70
CA ASN A 132 -22.93 20.28 -23.71
C ASN A 132 -22.02 19.20 -24.33
N HIS A 133 -20.79 19.12 -23.83
CA HIS A 133 -19.76 18.26 -24.41
C HIS A 133 -20.06 16.77 -24.20
N ASP A 134 -20.55 16.36 -23.03
CA ASP A 134 -20.90 14.95 -22.76
C ASP A 134 -22.06 14.46 -23.64
N MET A 135 -22.97 15.36 -24.03
CA MET A 135 -24.06 15.03 -24.95
C MET A 135 -23.69 15.17 -26.44
N HIS A 136 -22.49 15.67 -26.75
CA HIS A 136 -22.04 15.99 -28.11
C HIS A 136 -23.05 16.79 -28.92
N GLN A 137 -23.73 17.78 -28.29
CA GLN A 137 -24.75 18.57 -28.97
C GLN A 137 -24.91 19.99 -28.40
N LEU A 138 -25.39 20.90 -29.26
CA LEU A 138 -25.92 22.19 -28.84
C LEU A 138 -27.31 22.01 -28.19
N GLU A 139 -27.57 22.74 -27.11
CA GLU A 139 -28.88 22.73 -26.46
C GLU A 139 -29.93 23.42 -27.34
N THR A 140 -31.10 22.82 -27.45
CA THR A 140 -32.25 23.38 -28.17
C THR A 140 -33.25 23.96 -27.20
N ILE A 141 -33.85 25.10 -27.55
CA ILE A 141 -34.92 25.71 -26.74
C ILE A 141 -36.25 25.69 -27.50
N GLY A 142 -37.30 25.20 -26.82
CA GLY A 142 -38.67 25.21 -27.32
C GLY A 142 -38.96 24.21 -28.43
N THR A 143 -40.07 24.39 -29.15
CA THR A 143 -40.57 23.46 -30.19
C THR A 143 -39.95 23.69 -31.58
N GLY A 144 -38.86 24.47 -31.68
CA GLY A 144 -38.43 25.09 -32.95
C GLY A 144 -37.01 24.77 -33.45
N TYR A 145 -36.27 23.81 -32.86
CA TYR A 145 -34.89 23.46 -33.24
C TYR A 145 -33.87 24.64 -33.22
N THR A 146 -34.17 25.75 -32.56
CA THR A 146 -33.22 26.88 -32.42
C THR A 146 -32.16 26.54 -31.39
N THR A 147 -30.90 26.62 -31.80
CA THR A 147 -29.72 26.41 -30.94
C THR A 147 -29.08 27.74 -30.54
N ALA A 148 -29.27 28.79 -31.34
CA ALA A 148 -28.78 30.14 -31.08
C ALA A 148 -29.84 31.03 -30.41
N HIS A 149 -29.44 31.75 -29.37
CA HIS A 149 -30.27 32.61 -28.55
C HIS A 149 -29.87 34.07 -28.71
N ARG A 150 -30.85 34.90 -29.10
CA ARG A 150 -30.66 36.35 -29.25
C ARG A 150 -30.53 37.00 -27.87
N ILE A 151 -29.47 37.79 -27.67
CA ILE A 151 -29.18 38.44 -26.38
C ILE A 151 -30.09 39.66 -26.13
N ASP A 152 -30.61 40.27 -27.19
CA ASP A 152 -31.43 41.48 -27.08
C ASP A 152 -32.81 41.29 -26.44
N GLY A 153 -33.36 40.06 -26.40
CA GLY A 153 -34.59 39.74 -25.68
C GLY A 153 -34.48 39.86 -24.16
N VAL A 154 -33.26 40.03 -23.63
CA VAL A 154 -32.96 40.15 -22.20
C VAL A 154 -32.96 41.62 -21.74
N TYR A 155 -32.81 42.57 -22.66
CA TYR A 155 -32.74 44.01 -22.35
C TYR A 155 -34.06 44.70 -22.70
N THR A 156 -34.58 45.50 -21.77
CA THR A 156 -35.85 46.23 -21.93
C THR A 156 -35.75 47.46 -22.82
N ASP A 157 -34.53 47.96 -23.08
CA ASP A 157 -34.33 49.06 -24.00
C ASP A 157 -34.09 48.49 -25.40
N PRO A 158 -34.96 48.78 -26.37
CA PRO A 158 -35.04 47.93 -27.53
C PRO A 158 -33.88 48.28 -28.44
N TRP A 159 -33.28 47.24 -29.01
CA TRP A 159 -32.52 47.30 -30.25
C TRP A 159 -33.48 47.70 -31.40
N TYR A 160 -34.25 48.79 -31.22
CA TYR A 160 -35.39 49.19 -32.03
C TYR A 160 -34.88 49.65 -33.37
N TYR A 161 -35.34 48.95 -34.40
CA TYR A 161 -35.26 49.31 -35.81
C TYR A 161 -35.80 50.73 -36.07
N VAL A 162 -34.96 51.75 -35.87
CA VAL A 162 -35.15 53.03 -36.58
C VAL A 162 -34.55 52.82 -37.96
N SER A 163 -35.42 52.83 -38.96
CA SER A 163 -35.31 52.20 -40.28
C SER A 163 -34.21 52.68 -41.24
N ASN A 164 -33.07 53.21 -40.76
CA ASN A 164 -31.97 53.71 -41.61
C ASN A 164 -30.55 53.41 -41.09
N PHE A 165 -30.37 52.67 -40.00
CA PHE A 165 -29.05 52.54 -39.34
C PHE A 165 -28.61 51.08 -39.17
N ARG A 166 -27.34 50.80 -39.49
CA ARG A 166 -26.77 49.44 -39.47
C ARG A 166 -25.99 49.17 -38.18
N ILE A 167 -26.35 48.12 -37.46
CA ILE A 167 -25.58 47.63 -36.30
C ILE A 167 -24.48 46.71 -36.82
N LYS A 168 -23.22 47.10 -36.66
CA LYS A 168 -22.05 46.31 -37.10
C LYS A 168 -20.97 46.15 -36.01
N ASN A 169 -20.89 47.05 -35.01
CA ASN A 169 -20.00 46.90 -33.86
C ASN A 169 -20.63 45.95 -32.83
N ILE A 170 -20.37 44.65 -32.98
CA ILE A 170 -20.71 43.66 -31.95
C ILE A 170 -19.49 42.80 -31.72
N HIS A 171 -19.02 42.86 -30.48
CA HIS A 171 -17.82 42.24 -29.93
C HIS A 171 -18.19 41.64 -28.57
N PHE A 172 -17.33 40.78 -28.04
CA PHE A 172 -17.53 40.03 -26.82
C PHE A 172 -16.25 40.00 -26.01
N ALA A 173 -16.38 40.06 -24.68
CA ALA A 173 -15.28 39.81 -23.76
C ALA A 173 -15.86 39.24 -22.46
N ALA A 174 -15.10 38.41 -21.75
CA ALA A 174 -15.52 37.84 -20.48
C ALA A 174 -14.44 37.95 -19.41
N THR A 175 -14.86 38.17 -18.16
CA THR A 175 -13.93 38.04 -17.03
C THR A 175 -13.56 36.58 -16.79
N LYS A 176 -12.47 36.39 -16.05
CA LYS A 176 -12.16 35.13 -15.37
C LYS A 176 -13.30 34.70 -14.45
N GLU A 177 -13.26 33.45 -14.00
CA GLU A 177 -14.18 33.00 -12.97
C GLU A 177 -13.95 33.78 -11.69
N ARG A 178 -15.00 34.42 -11.20
CA ARG A 178 -14.93 35.22 -9.99
C ARG A 178 -15.10 34.34 -8.76
N PRO A 179 -14.64 34.78 -7.57
CA PRO A 179 -14.81 34.03 -6.31
C PRO A 179 -16.27 33.72 -5.92
N ASP A 180 -17.25 34.39 -6.52
CA ASP A 180 -18.68 34.16 -6.33
C ASP A 180 -19.27 33.13 -7.31
N ASN A 181 -18.43 32.41 -8.07
CA ASN A 181 -18.79 31.47 -9.15
C ASN A 181 -19.64 32.13 -10.24
N THR A 182 -19.29 33.36 -10.59
CA THR A 182 -19.91 34.07 -11.71
C THR A 182 -18.85 34.57 -12.69
N ARG A 183 -19.27 34.84 -13.93
CA ARG A 183 -18.50 35.58 -14.90
C ARG A 183 -19.31 36.77 -15.39
N LEU A 184 -18.64 37.89 -15.61
CA LEU A 184 -19.23 39.03 -16.32
C LEU A 184 -18.93 38.89 -17.79
N ILE A 185 -19.98 38.88 -18.61
CA ILE A 185 -19.87 38.84 -20.07
C ILE A 185 -20.27 40.21 -20.60
N PHE A 186 -19.42 40.79 -21.43
CA PHE A 186 -19.65 42.08 -22.05
C PHE A 186 -19.92 41.90 -23.53
N THR A 187 -20.84 42.72 -24.05
CA THR A 187 -21.03 42.88 -25.48
C THR A 187 -21.39 44.32 -25.77
N ASN A 188 -21.03 44.84 -26.92
CA ASN A 188 -21.34 46.21 -27.32
C ASN A 188 -22.35 46.27 -28.47
N SER A 189 -22.98 47.43 -28.59
CA SER A 189 -23.52 47.94 -29.84
C SER A 189 -22.65 49.10 -30.32
N ASN A 190 -23.06 49.76 -31.40
CA ASN A 190 -22.40 50.98 -31.86
C ASN A 190 -22.29 52.08 -30.77
N GLN A 191 -23.17 52.12 -29.75
CA GLN A 191 -23.27 53.25 -28.81
C GLN A 191 -23.14 52.87 -27.34
N SER A 192 -23.26 51.59 -26.99
CA SER A 192 -23.35 51.16 -25.59
C SER A 192 -22.64 49.84 -25.36
N LEU A 193 -22.08 49.70 -24.15
CA LEU A 193 -21.65 48.43 -23.60
C LEU A 193 -22.78 47.84 -22.75
N TYR A 194 -23.04 46.55 -22.92
CA TYR A 194 -23.99 45.76 -22.16
C TYR A 194 -23.27 44.70 -21.35
N ARG A 195 -23.87 44.31 -20.22
CA ARG A 195 -23.31 43.34 -19.28
C ARG A 195 -24.31 42.24 -18.95
N MET A 196 -23.85 41.00 -19.04
CA MET A 196 -24.56 39.79 -18.64
C MET A 196 -23.78 39.09 -17.51
N HIS A 197 -24.49 38.28 -16.74
CA HIS A 197 -23.91 37.43 -15.71
C HIS A 197 -24.09 35.98 -16.14
N LEU A 198 -22.99 35.25 -16.22
CA LEU A 198 -23.00 33.80 -16.33
C LEU A 198 -22.78 33.21 -14.94
N THR A 199 -23.68 32.33 -14.52
CA THR A 199 -23.68 31.71 -13.18
C THR A 199 -23.64 30.19 -13.28
N CYS A 200 -23.67 29.51 -12.14
CA CYS A 200 -23.78 28.06 -12.02
C CYS A 200 -24.98 27.46 -12.77
N ASP A 201 -26.06 28.21 -12.98
CA ASP A 201 -27.29 27.71 -13.58
C ASP A 201 -27.48 28.19 -15.01
N SER A 202 -27.29 29.48 -15.24
CA SER A 202 -27.66 30.12 -16.51
C SER A 202 -26.95 31.45 -16.76
N LEU A 203 -27.07 31.90 -18.01
CA LEU A 203 -26.79 33.27 -18.41
C LEU A 203 -28.06 34.12 -18.19
N TYR A 204 -27.92 35.25 -17.49
CA TYR A 204 -28.96 36.27 -17.41
C TYR A 204 -28.39 37.67 -17.56
N GLY A 205 -29.15 38.56 -18.17
CA GLY A 205 -28.76 39.96 -18.36
C GLY A 205 -29.06 40.80 -17.14
N SER A 206 -28.24 41.82 -16.92
CA SER A 206 -28.55 42.90 -15.98
C SER A 206 -29.19 44.07 -16.71
N SER A 207 -29.97 44.92 -16.06
CA SER A 207 -30.47 46.18 -16.68
C SER A 207 -29.36 47.25 -16.85
N TRP A 208 -28.09 46.82 -16.83
CA TRP A 208 -26.94 47.68 -16.89
C TRP A 208 -26.48 47.87 -18.33
N SER A 209 -26.29 49.13 -18.70
CA SER A 209 -25.64 49.54 -19.94
C SER A 209 -24.81 50.79 -19.69
N TYR A 210 -23.70 50.92 -20.39
CA TYR A 210 -22.87 52.13 -20.37
C TYR A 210 -22.82 52.77 -21.76
N GLN A 211 -23.31 54.00 -21.88
CA GLN A 211 -23.32 54.73 -23.15
C GLN A 211 -21.98 55.43 -23.39
N PHE A 212 -21.46 55.33 -24.62
CA PHE A 212 -20.20 55.96 -25.02
C PHE A 212 -20.32 57.48 -25.26
N GLY A 213 -21.53 58.04 -25.25
CA GLY A 213 -21.80 59.48 -25.17
C GLY A 213 -22.20 60.19 -26.47
N PHE A 214 -22.87 59.53 -27.42
CA PHE A 214 -23.35 60.14 -28.67
C PHE A 214 -24.73 59.59 -29.09
N SER A 215 -25.50 60.41 -29.83
CA SER A 215 -26.94 60.22 -30.04
C SER A 215 -27.35 59.69 -31.43
N GLU A 216 -26.42 59.52 -32.36
CA GLU A 216 -26.72 59.12 -33.74
C GLU A 216 -25.89 57.90 -34.16
N LEU A 217 -26.51 56.97 -34.90
CA LEU A 217 -25.92 55.70 -35.34
C LEU A 217 -25.28 55.91 -36.72
N ASP A 218 -24.02 55.51 -36.91
CA ASP A 218 -23.46 55.35 -38.25
C ASP A 218 -22.57 54.09 -38.30
N GLU A 219 -22.18 53.68 -39.51
CA GLU A 219 -21.51 52.41 -39.85
C GLU A 219 -20.55 51.89 -38.76
N GLY A 220 -20.79 50.67 -38.25
CA GLY A 220 -19.90 50.08 -37.24
C GLY A 220 -18.60 49.51 -37.85
N ASN A 221 -17.60 49.34 -37.00
CA ASN A 221 -16.24 48.84 -37.25
C ASN A 221 -16.10 47.35 -36.88
N ARG A 222 -15.56 46.52 -37.77
CA ARG A 222 -15.33 45.10 -37.47
C ARG A 222 -13.99 44.92 -36.73
N SER A 223 -14.02 45.12 -35.41
CA SER A 223 -12.86 45.01 -34.52
C SER A 223 -13.05 43.97 -33.39
N GLU A 224 -12.52 44.24 -32.20
CA GLU A 224 -12.53 43.42 -30.96
C GLU A 224 -12.97 44.29 -29.77
N LEU A 225 -13.39 43.63 -28.69
CA LEU A 225 -13.63 44.24 -27.39
C LEU A 225 -12.68 43.58 -26.40
N GLU A 226 -11.88 44.40 -25.70
CA GLU A 226 -10.84 43.88 -24.83
C GLU A 226 -11.08 44.24 -23.38
N LEU A 227 -10.61 43.37 -22.49
CA LEU A 227 -10.63 43.65 -21.06
C LEU A 227 -9.31 43.34 -20.37
N TYR A 228 -9.09 44.01 -19.26
CA TYR A 228 -7.98 43.73 -18.36
C TYR A 228 -8.46 43.77 -16.91
N GLU A 229 -8.16 42.72 -16.15
CA GLU A 229 -8.51 42.64 -14.73
C GLU A 229 -7.35 43.09 -13.85
N ASP A 230 -7.43 44.32 -13.34
CA ASP A 230 -6.52 44.85 -12.34
C ASP A 230 -6.98 44.44 -10.94
N THR A 231 -6.58 43.24 -10.56
CA THR A 231 -6.84 42.67 -9.23
C THR A 231 -6.24 43.51 -8.09
N ALA A 232 -5.13 44.23 -8.33
CA ALA A 232 -4.48 45.05 -7.30
C ALA A 232 -5.32 46.29 -6.95
N ASN A 233 -6.01 46.86 -7.93
CA ASN A 233 -6.86 48.04 -7.75
C ASN A 233 -8.36 47.74 -7.74
N ASN A 234 -8.76 46.47 -7.85
CA ASN A 234 -10.15 46.02 -7.95
C ASN A 234 -10.92 46.69 -9.10
N VAL A 235 -10.34 46.73 -10.30
CA VAL A 235 -11.02 47.28 -11.49
C VAL A 235 -10.91 46.35 -12.70
N ILE A 236 -11.95 46.37 -13.54
CA ILE A 236 -11.97 45.77 -14.87
C ILE A 236 -11.86 46.91 -15.87
N ARG A 237 -10.75 46.97 -16.58
CA ARG A 237 -10.53 47.97 -17.64
C ARG A 237 -11.07 47.43 -18.95
N ILE A 238 -11.85 48.22 -19.67
CA ILE A 238 -12.43 47.88 -20.96
C ILE A 238 -11.85 48.79 -22.04
N ALA A 239 -11.49 48.24 -23.20
CA ALA A 239 -11.19 48.99 -24.41
C ALA A 239 -12.17 48.61 -25.52
N VAL A 240 -12.81 49.61 -26.13
CA VAL A 240 -13.80 49.39 -27.19
C VAL A 240 -13.67 50.44 -28.29
N PRO A 241 -13.62 50.03 -29.58
CA PRO A 241 -13.58 50.95 -30.68
C PRO A 241 -15.00 51.43 -31.01
N TYR A 242 -15.12 52.70 -31.39
CA TYR A 242 -16.36 53.30 -31.86
C TYR A 242 -16.08 54.39 -32.89
N GLN A 243 -17.09 54.74 -33.69
CA GLN A 243 -17.02 55.82 -34.66
C GLN A 243 -17.88 57.00 -34.19
N GLU A 244 -17.32 58.21 -34.26
CA GLU A 244 -18.06 59.43 -33.98
C GLU A 244 -18.84 59.91 -35.21
N ASN A 245 -20.14 60.20 -35.06
CA ASN A 245 -20.99 60.69 -36.15
C ASN A 245 -20.75 62.18 -36.46
N THR A 246 -19.62 62.51 -37.08
CA THR A 246 -19.35 63.83 -37.64
C THR A 246 -18.97 63.72 -39.12
N ILE A 247 -19.07 64.82 -39.87
CA ILE A 247 -18.72 64.90 -41.31
C ILE A 247 -17.24 64.49 -41.58
N ASN A 248 -16.42 64.36 -40.53
CA ASN A 248 -15.03 63.86 -40.57
C ASN A 248 -14.81 62.69 -39.57
N GLY A 249 -15.84 61.90 -39.28
CA GLY A 249 -15.92 60.95 -38.16
C GLY A 249 -14.65 60.14 -37.92
N TYR A 250 -13.98 60.41 -36.80
CA TYR A 250 -12.80 59.68 -36.37
C TYR A 250 -13.21 58.33 -35.78
N ILE A 251 -12.42 57.30 -36.09
CA ILE A 251 -12.43 56.08 -35.28
C ILE A 251 -11.73 56.42 -33.97
N LYS A 252 -12.36 56.06 -32.86
CA LYS A 252 -11.86 56.30 -31.52
C LYS A 252 -11.87 55.00 -30.74
N VAL A 253 -10.96 54.90 -29.77
CA VAL A 253 -10.98 53.82 -28.78
C VAL A 253 -11.32 54.45 -27.44
N ALA A 254 -12.41 54.00 -26.83
CA ALA A 254 -12.75 54.36 -25.45
C ALA A 254 -12.08 53.36 -24.51
N ILE A 255 -11.37 53.87 -23.50
CA ILE A 255 -10.86 53.07 -22.38
C ILE A 255 -11.57 53.56 -21.12
N PHE A 256 -12.09 52.67 -20.30
CA PHE A 256 -12.65 53.03 -19.00
C PHE A 256 -12.59 51.85 -18.03
N ASP A 257 -12.65 52.16 -16.74
CA ASP A 257 -12.60 51.17 -15.68
C ASP A 257 -14.02 50.93 -15.15
N LEU A 258 -14.29 49.69 -14.82
CA LEU A 258 -15.44 49.23 -14.05
C LEU A 258 -14.92 48.74 -12.68
N ASP A 259 -15.68 48.94 -11.62
CA ASP A 259 -15.39 48.35 -10.31
C ASP A 259 -15.49 46.82 -10.41
N SER A 260 -14.43 46.09 -10.04
CA SER A 260 -14.38 44.65 -10.26
C SER A 260 -15.34 43.88 -9.36
N ILE A 261 -15.89 44.45 -8.30
CA ILE A 261 -16.84 43.77 -7.41
C ILE A 261 -18.26 43.91 -7.95
N THR A 262 -18.65 45.15 -8.27
CA THR A 262 -20.01 45.54 -8.67
C THR A 262 -20.24 45.57 -10.18
N GLY A 263 -19.16 45.58 -10.97
CA GLY A 263 -19.17 45.72 -12.42
C GLY A 263 -19.68 47.09 -12.91
N ASN A 264 -19.71 48.11 -12.05
CA ASN A 264 -20.22 49.45 -12.40
C ASN A 264 -19.10 50.38 -12.88
N PHE A 265 -19.45 51.31 -13.76
CA PHE A 265 -18.51 52.33 -14.25
C PHE A 265 -17.87 53.14 -13.12
N VAL A 266 -16.54 53.30 -13.17
CA VAL A 266 -15.76 54.13 -12.26
C VAL A 266 -15.77 55.58 -12.77
N PRO A 267 -16.42 56.53 -12.05
CA PRO A 267 -16.51 57.90 -12.53
C PRO A 267 -15.13 58.55 -12.76
N GLY A 268 -14.94 59.14 -13.94
CA GLY A 268 -13.71 59.85 -14.30
C GLY A 268 -12.57 58.98 -14.83
N SER A 269 -12.74 57.66 -14.93
CA SER A 269 -11.71 56.76 -15.48
C SER A 269 -11.60 56.82 -17.01
N ARG A 270 -12.63 57.37 -17.70
CA ARG A 270 -12.73 57.33 -19.16
C ARG A 270 -11.59 58.11 -19.83
N LYS A 271 -10.89 57.43 -20.74
CA LYS A 271 -9.93 57.98 -21.69
C LYS A 271 -10.45 57.74 -23.12
N THR A 272 -10.02 58.58 -24.05
CA THR A 272 -10.39 58.46 -25.46
C THR A 272 -9.15 58.65 -26.31
N ILE A 273 -8.88 57.67 -27.16
CA ILE A 273 -7.79 57.69 -28.12
C ILE A 273 -8.40 58.04 -29.47
N GLU A 274 -7.92 59.12 -30.07
CA GLU A 274 -8.37 59.55 -31.40
C GLU A 274 -7.42 59.04 -32.47
N LEU A 275 -7.97 58.37 -33.49
CA LEU A 275 -7.21 57.88 -34.64
C LEU A 275 -7.59 58.71 -35.89
N PRO A 276 -6.87 59.83 -36.15
CA PRO A 276 -7.25 60.77 -37.20
C PRO A 276 -7.21 60.15 -38.61
N ASN A 277 -8.28 60.36 -39.36
CA ASN A 277 -8.38 59.98 -40.78
C ASN A 277 -7.39 60.78 -41.64
N ASP A 278 -7.04 60.25 -42.83
CA ASP A 278 -6.32 61.03 -43.83
C ASP A 278 -7.26 62.04 -44.51
N ASN A 279 -6.89 63.32 -44.49
CA ASN A 279 -7.61 64.44 -45.11
C ASN A 279 -7.00 64.87 -46.46
N SER A 280 -6.20 64.03 -47.10
CA SER A 280 -5.64 64.31 -48.43
C SER A 280 -6.75 64.46 -49.51
N THR A 281 -6.48 65.27 -50.53
CA THR A 281 -7.45 65.81 -51.52
C THR A 281 -8.07 64.79 -52.50
N GLY A 282 -8.15 63.51 -52.13
CA GLY A 282 -8.64 62.41 -52.98
C GLY A 282 -9.68 61.47 -52.35
N GLY A 283 -10.15 61.73 -51.12
CA GLY A 283 -11.13 60.91 -50.40
C GLY A 283 -10.61 60.51 -49.02
N GLN A 284 -11.45 60.61 -47.99
CA GLN A 284 -11.07 60.22 -46.62
C GLN A 284 -10.86 58.70 -46.55
N LEU A 285 -9.66 58.28 -46.15
CA LEU A 285 -9.40 56.89 -45.76
C LEU A 285 -9.51 56.81 -44.23
N PRO A 286 -10.55 56.14 -43.68
CA PRO A 286 -10.71 56.01 -42.24
C PRO A 286 -9.64 55.11 -41.62
N THR A 287 -9.21 55.42 -40.40
CA THR A 287 -8.26 54.61 -39.62
C THR A 287 -9.00 53.48 -38.90
N TRP A 288 -9.60 52.55 -39.65
CA TRP A 288 -10.35 51.42 -39.08
C TRP A 288 -9.46 50.61 -38.14
N VAL A 289 -9.97 50.31 -36.94
CA VAL A 289 -9.31 49.47 -35.95
C VAL A 289 -9.70 48.02 -36.23
N HIS A 290 -8.72 47.12 -36.34
CA HIS A 290 -8.96 45.71 -36.64
C HIS A 290 -8.85 44.83 -35.40
N GLY A 291 -8.04 45.25 -34.44
CA GLY A 291 -7.84 44.56 -33.19
C GLY A 291 -7.30 45.45 -32.08
N LEU A 292 -7.52 45.00 -30.86
CA LEU A 292 -7.14 45.64 -29.61
C LEU A 292 -6.54 44.55 -28.72
N GLU A 293 -5.61 44.89 -27.84
CA GLU A 293 -5.11 43.93 -26.85
C GLU A 293 -4.39 44.66 -25.71
N PHE A 294 -4.74 44.36 -24.46
CA PHE A 294 -4.05 44.95 -23.31
C PHE A 294 -2.70 44.27 -23.05
N THR A 295 -1.75 45.01 -22.50
CA THR A 295 -0.53 44.38 -21.99
C THR A 295 -0.85 43.51 -20.75
N PRO A 296 -0.06 42.46 -20.48
CA PRO A 296 -0.22 41.62 -19.29
C PRO A 296 -0.19 42.37 -17.95
N ASP A 297 0.52 43.50 -17.89
CA ASP A 297 0.55 44.38 -16.72
C ASP A 297 -0.55 45.47 -16.73
N GLY A 298 -1.39 45.51 -17.76
CA GLY A 298 -2.49 46.45 -17.95
C GLY A 298 -2.07 47.90 -18.14
N ARG A 299 -0.78 48.19 -18.34
CA ARG A 299 -0.24 49.55 -18.50
C ARG A 299 -0.33 50.07 -19.93
N GLY A 300 -0.39 49.17 -20.91
CA GLY A 300 -0.44 49.48 -22.33
C GLY A 300 -1.66 48.90 -23.02
N LEU A 301 -2.03 49.47 -24.16
CA LEU A 301 -3.01 48.93 -25.10
C LEU A 301 -2.40 48.94 -26.51
N TYR A 302 -2.35 47.78 -27.15
CA TYR A 302 -2.04 47.66 -28.57
C TYR A 302 -3.29 47.91 -29.41
N ILE A 303 -3.12 48.60 -30.52
CA ILE A 303 -4.20 48.97 -31.44
C ILE A 303 -3.72 48.69 -32.85
N SER A 304 -4.30 47.69 -33.52
CA SER A 304 -4.06 47.45 -34.93
C SER A 304 -5.04 48.27 -35.77
N HIS A 305 -4.55 48.92 -36.82
CA HIS A 305 -5.36 49.81 -37.65
C HIS A 305 -4.80 49.97 -39.07
N GLU A 306 -5.57 50.62 -39.94
CA GLU A 306 -5.11 50.98 -41.30
C GLU A 306 -3.92 51.95 -41.29
N ILE A 307 -3.04 51.80 -42.29
CA ILE A 307 -1.91 52.71 -42.52
C ILE A 307 -2.40 53.98 -43.21
N ASN A 308 -2.00 55.15 -42.71
CA ASN A 308 -2.31 56.44 -43.34
C ASN A 308 -1.17 57.46 -43.12
N ILE A 309 -1.38 58.74 -43.48
CA ILE A 309 -0.31 59.76 -43.37
C ILE A 309 0.09 60.06 -41.92
N ASN A 310 -0.84 59.88 -40.97
CA ASN A 310 -0.64 60.12 -39.54
C ASN A 310 -0.04 58.89 -38.86
N PHE A 311 -0.25 57.70 -39.44
CA PHE A 311 0.25 56.42 -38.93
C PHE A 311 0.91 55.61 -40.04
N ALA A 312 2.24 55.67 -40.11
CA ALA A 312 3.04 55.00 -41.14
C ALA A 312 3.15 53.46 -40.96
N SER A 313 2.65 52.93 -39.84
CA SER A 313 2.63 51.52 -39.47
C SER A 313 1.24 51.09 -39.00
N PRO A 314 0.84 49.82 -39.17
CA PRO A 314 -0.49 49.36 -38.80
C PRO A 314 -0.67 49.05 -37.30
N LEU A 315 0.36 49.19 -36.47
CA LEU A 315 0.28 48.89 -35.05
C LEU A 315 0.72 50.10 -34.22
N SER A 316 -0.11 50.48 -33.27
CA SER A 316 0.19 51.53 -32.30
C SER A 316 0.11 51.01 -30.88
N PHE A 317 0.96 51.54 -30.01
CA PHE A 317 0.99 51.26 -28.58
C PHE A 317 0.56 52.50 -27.80
N TYR A 318 -0.47 52.36 -26.96
CA TYR A 318 -0.94 53.42 -26.09
C TYR A 318 -0.52 53.16 -24.64
N ASP A 319 0.38 53.99 -24.11
CA ASP A 319 0.73 53.96 -22.69
C ASP A 319 -0.36 54.68 -21.90
N ILE A 320 -1.08 53.93 -21.07
CA ILE A 320 -2.26 54.41 -20.34
C ILE A 320 -1.87 55.41 -19.24
N ALA A 321 -0.70 55.25 -18.63
CA ALA A 321 -0.25 56.10 -17.53
C ALA A 321 0.15 57.50 -18.01
N THR A 322 0.91 57.55 -19.11
CA THR A 322 1.38 58.80 -19.74
C THR A 322 0.39 59.37 -20.74
N GLN A 323 -0.61 58.58 -21.16
CA GLN A 323 -1.59 58.91 -22.21
C GLN A 323 -0.93 59.19 -23.57
N THR A 324 0.14 58.47 -23.86
CA THR A 324 0.93 58.65 -25.09
C THR A 324 0.59 57.56 -26.09
N LEU A 325 0.23 57.95 -27.32
CA LEU A 325 0.07 57.03 -28.44
C LEU A 325 1.34 57.03 -29.29
N THR A 326 1.95 55.86 -29.46
CA THR A 326 3.18 55.66 -30.24
C THR A 326 2.89 54.73 -31.42
N ASN A 327 3.10 55.20 -32.67
CA ASN A 327 3.01 54.34 -33.85
C ASN A 327 4.34 53.58 -34.04
N LEU A 328 4.30 52.24 -34.03
CA LEU A 328 5.50 51.42 -34.05
C LEU A 328 6.15 51.43 -35.44
N SER A 329 7.27 52.11 -35.59
CA SER A 329 7.90 52.40 -36.90
C SER A 329 8.25 51.12 -37.68
N PRO A 330 7.98 51.05 -39.01
CA PRO A 330 8.42 49.91 -39.83
C PRO A 330 9.94 49.77 -39.97
N ILE A 331 10.69 50.81 -39.58
CA ILE A 331 12.17 50.78 -39.54
C ILE A 331 12.63 49.94 -38.36
N ASP A 332 12.03 50.15 -37.19
CA ASP A 332 12.38 49.47 -35.94
C ASP A 332 11.69 48.10 -35.87
N TYR A 333 10.54 47.94 -36.53
CA TYR A 333 9.80 46.67 -36.61
C TYR A 333 9.69 46.20 -38.07
N PRO A 334 10.75 45.58 -38.65
CA PRO A 334 10.74 45.12 -40.03
C PRO A 334 9.56 44.18 -40.30
N GLY A 335 8.85 44.39 -41.41
CA GLY A 335 7.73 43.54 -41.82
C GLY A 335 6.40 43.80 -41.11
N ILE A 336 6.34 44.76 -40.18
CA ILE A 336 5.11 45.09 -39.42
C ILE A 336 3.93 45.53 -40.33
N THR A 337 4.22 46.08 -41.51
CA THR A 337 3.20 46.53 -42.48
C THR A 337 2.31 45.42 -43.03
N ASN A 338 2.71 44.15 -42.86
CA ASN A 338 1.94 42.99 -43.33
C ASN A 338 0.75 42.64 -42.41
N PHE A 339 0.66 43.24 -41.23
CA PHE A 339 -0.35 42.95 -40.20
C PHE A 339 -1.52 43.94 -40.14
N LYS A 340 -1.70 44.78 -41.18
CA LYS A 340 -2.71 45.85 -41.22
C LYS A 340 -4.18 45.43 -41.16
N TYR A 341 -4.48 44.14 -41.16
CA TYR A 341 -5.83 43.58 -41.03
C TYR A 341 -5.95 42.65 -39.82
N SER A 342 -4.94 42.60 -38.95
CA SER A 342 -4.83 41.58 -37.92
C SER A 342 -5.69 41.89 -36.70
N GLN A 343 -6.37 40.87 -36.19
CA GLN A 343 -6.69 40.76 -34.76
C GLN A 343 -5.43 40.69 -33.90
N LEU A 344 -5.58 40.96 -32.62
CA LEU A 344 -4.49 40.87 -31.67
C LEU A 344 -4.86 39.82 -30.62
N GLN A 345 -3.88 39.03 -30.18
CA GLN A 345 -4.07 38.12 -29.04
C GLN A 345 -2.76 37.94 -28.29
N VAL A 346 -2.78 38.17 -26.98
CA VAL A 346 -1.71 37.71 -26.09
C VAL A 346 -1.87 36.22 -25.83
N SER A 347 -0.76 35.50 -25.83
CA SER A 347 -0.69 34.07 -25.48
C SER A 347 0.51 33.81 -24.58
N GLY A 348 0.49 32.70 -23.85
CA GLY A 348 1.60 32.24 -23.03
C GLY A 348 1.32 32.29 -21.53
N ASP A 349 2.37 32.08 -20.74
CA ASP A 349 2.33 32.13 -19.29
C ASP A 349 2.97 33.42 -18.75
N SER A 350 2.86 33.62 -17.44
CA SER A 350 3.42 34.79 -16.74
C SER A 350 4.93 35.01 -16.94
N ALA A 351 5.67 33.98 -17.40
CA ALA A 351 7.09 34.08 -17.69
C ALA A 351 7.40 34.35 -19.17
N ASN A 352 6.46 34.07 -20.10
CA ASN A 352 6.71 34.08 -21.55
C ASN A 352 5.53 34.63 -22.38
N TYR A 353 4.86 35.70 -21.92
CA TYR A 353 3.81 36.33 -22.71
C TYR A 353 4.31 36.80 -24.08
N THR A 354 3.48 36.56 -25.10
CA THR A 354 3.73 36.93 -26.49
C THR A 354 2.47 37.52 -27.10
N LEU A 355 2.57 38.71 -27.69
CA LEU A 355 1.50 39.30 -28.52
C LEU A 355 1.61 38.77 -29.94
N ASN A 356 0.49 38.36 -30.52
CA ASN A 356 0.46 37.71 -31.82
C ASN A 356 -0.43 38.43 -32.83
N LEU A 357 0.01 38.42 -34.09
CA LEU A 357 -0.64 39.08 -35.20
C LEU A 357 -0.61 38.21 -36.45
N ALA A 358 -1.71 38.13 -37.19
CA ALA A 358 -1.86 37.36 -38.42
C ALA A 358 -1.63 38.19 -39.71
N SER A 359 -0.82 37.63 -40.61
CA SER A 359 -0.61 38.12 -41.98
C SER A 359 -1.18 37.15 -43.03
N GLU A 360 -0.90 37.38 -44.31
CA GLU A 360 -1.29 36.47 -45.39
C GLU A 360 -0.62 35.11 -45.31
N ASN A 361 0.58 35.01 -44.76
CA ASN A 361 1.37 33.78 -44.86
C ASN A 361 2.27 33.56 -43.65
N TYR A 362 2.04 34.28 -42.56
CA TYR A 362 2.72 34.06 -41.29
C TYR A 362 1.98 34.73 -40.12
N ILE A 363 2.28 34.28 -38.91
CA ILE A 363 2.00 34.99 -37.67
C ILE A 363 3.28 35.72 -37.25
N GLY A 364 3.15 36.99 -36.90
CA GLY A 364 4.19 37.78 -36.25
C GLY A 364 4.01 37.76 -34.73
N SER A 365 5.11 37.85 -34.00
CA SER A 365 5.12 37.80 -32.55
C SER A 365 5.95 38.93 -31.95
N LEU A 366 5.48 39.52 -30.85
CA LEU A 366 6.24 40.39 -29.97
C LEU A 366 6.35 39.74 -28.59
N TRP A 367 7.54 39.31 -28.19
CA TRP A 367 7.79 38.66 -26.90
C TRP A 367 7.96 39.73 -25.80
N ASP A 368 7.45 39.50 -24.60
CA ASP A 368 7.32 40.52 -23.54
C ASP A 368 6.57 41.80 -24.00
N PRO A 369 5.25 41.67 -24.25
CA PRO A 369 4.44 42.77 -24.76
C PRO A 369 4.32 43.98 -23.81
N ASN A 370 4.77 43.89 -22.55
CA ASN A 370 4.76 45.03 -21.63
C ASN A 370 5.77 46.13 -22.04
N ILE A 371 6.83 45.75 -22.76
CA ILE A 371 7.91 46.64 -23.17
C ILE A 371 8.16 46.47 -24.68
N PRO A 372 7.43 47.20 -25.54
CA PRO A 372 7.64 47.12 -26.99
C PRO A 372 9.05 47.60 -27.36
N ASP A 373 9.84 46.69 -27.91
CA ASP A 373 11.24 46.90 -28.34
C ASP A 373 11.51 46.13 -29.64
N ASP A 374 12.41 46.64 -30.48
CA ASP A 374 12.76 45.99 -31.76
C ASP A 374 13.49 44.65 -31.56
N GLY A 375 14.23 44.51 -30.47
CA GLY A 375 14.92 43.29 -30.07
C GLY A 375 13.99 42.12 -29.76
N ASN A 376 12.70 42.41 -29.50
CA ASN A 376 11.70 41.42 -29.10
C ASN A 376 10.68 41.10 -30.21
N TRP A 377 10.88 41.62 -31.42
CA TRP A 377 9.96 41.46 -32.54
C TRP A 377 10.40 40.36 -33.52
N ASN A 378 9.46 39.53 -33.95
CA ASN A 378 9.65 38.58 -35.03
C ASN A 378 8.44 38.58 -35.98
N ALA A 379 8.58 39.23 -37.13
CA ALA A 379 7.50 39.34 -38.13
C ALA A 379 7.12 38.01 -38.79
N THR A 380 7.91 36.94 -38.69
CA THR A 380 7.62 35.65 -39.34
C THR A 380 7.78 34.51 -38.35
N ALA A 381 7.28 34.70 -37.13
CA ALA A 381 7.40 33.76 -36.03
C ALA A 381 6.86 32.37 -36.38
N ILE A 382 5.71 32.33 -37.08
CA ILE A 382 5.06 31.09 -37.52
C ILE A 382 4.72 31.22 -39.00
N SER A 383 5.12 30.26 -39.84
CA SER A 383 4.79 30.27 -41.28
C SER A 383 3.42 29.65 -41.57
N LEU A 384 2.66 30.27 -42.47
CA LEU A 384 1.38 29.80 -43.00
C LEU A 384 1.46 29.61 -44.53
N ASN A 385 0.58 28.80 -45.12
CA ASN A 385 0.45 28.66 -46.57
C ASN A 385 -0.13 29.95 -47.19
N ILE A 386 -1.43 30.19 -46.98
CA ILE A 386 -2.17 31.36 -47.44
C ILE A 386 -3.35 31.56 -46.48
N TYR A 387 -3.36 32.63 -45.70
CA TYR A 387 -4.45 33.04 -44.81
C TYR A 387 -5.17 34.25 -45.41
N PRO A 388 -6.31 34.03 -46.10
CA PRO A 388 -7.00 35.08 -46.84
C PRO A 388 -7.63 36.11 -45.89
N ILE A 389 -7.88 37.30 -46.43
CA ILE A 389 -8.68 38.32 -45.74
C ILE A 389 -10.13 37.82 -45.67
N ASN A 390 -10.70 37.83 -44.48
CA ASN A 390 -12.09 37.53 -44.19
C ASN A 390 -12.91 38.83 -44.19
N ASN A 391 -14.13 38.83 -44.78
CA ASN A 391 -15.01 40.00 -44.86
C ASN A 391 -16.38 39.80 -44.16
N GLY A 392 -16.54 38.77 -43.32
CA GLY A 392 -17.77 38.53 -42.54
C GLY A 392 -19.00 38.24 -43.41
N GLY A 393 -18.79 37.57 -44.55
CA GLY A 393 -19.80 37.13 -45.52
C GLY A 393 -20.58 38.21 -46.27
N ILE A 394 -20.10 39.45 -46.35
CA ILE A 394 -20.77 40.54 -47.09
C ILE A 394 -20.23 40.65 -48.52
N SER A 395 -21.12 40.69 -49.52
CA SER A 395 -20.75 40.78 -50.95
C SER A 395 -20.31 42.18 -51.43
N ASN A 396 -20.67 43.25 -50.69
CA ASN A 396 -20.26 44.64 -50.94
C ASN A 396 -19.44 45.13 -49.73
N PHE A 397 -18.14 44.85 -49.73
CA PHE A 397 -17.23 45.07 -48.60
C PHE A 397 -16.70 46.52 -48.52
N SER A 398 -16.67 47.08 -47.30
CA SER A 398 -15.86 48.26 -46.99
C SER A 398 -14.46 47.84 -46.53
N ILE A 399 -13.49 48.76 -46.51
CA ILE A 399 -12.14 48.46 -46.02
C ILE A 399 -12.17 48.07 -44.53
N GLY A 400 -13.09 48.64 -43.74
CA GLY A 400 -13.28 48.32 -42.32
C GLY A 400 -13.93 46.97 -42.03
N ASP A 401 -14.32 46.20 -43.05
CA ASP A 401 -14.81 44.82 -42.88
C ASP A 401 -13.68 43.78 -43.01
N ARG A 402 -12.50 44.18 -43.49
CA ARG A 402 -11.37 43.29 -43.81
C ARG A 402 -10.60 42.91 -42.56
N LYS A 403 -10.60 41.62 -42.22
CA LYS A 403 -9.97 41.13 -41.00
C LYS A 403 -9.22 39.82 -41.26
N ARG A 404 -8.16 39.59 -40.50
CA ARG A 404 -7.51 38.30 -40.31
C ARG A 404 -7.68 37.92 -38.87
N LEU A 405 -8.38 36.82 -38.66
CA LEU A 405 -8.80 36.46 -37.33
C LEU A 405 -7.65 35.81 -36.57
N VAL A 406 -7.61 36.07 -35.28
CA VAL A 406 -6.81 35.37 -34.28
C VAL A 406 -7.83 34.93 -33.23
N PRO A 407 -7.89 33.65 -32.82
CA PRO A 407 -8.93 33.18 -31.92
C PRO A 407 -8.90 33.94 -30.59
N ASP A 408 -10.02 34.59 -30.29
CA ASP A 408 -10.25 35.29 -29.02
C ASP A 408 -10.41 34.29 -27.85
N GLN A 409 -10.01 34.70 -26.66
CA GLN A 409 -10.00 33.90 -25.44
C GLN A 409 -10.33 34.77 -24.21
N ILE A 410 -10.80 34.14 -23.14
CA ILE A 410 -10.85 34.82 -21.83
C ILE A 410 -9.42 35.20 -21.41
N ASP A 411 -9.16 36.49 -21.33
CA ASP A 411 -7.84 37.04 -21.06
C ASP A 411 -7.27 36.53 -19.74
N TYR A 412 -6.10 35.89 -19.84
CA TYR A 412 -5.33 35.37 -18.70
C TYR A 412 -6.12 34.37 -17.82
N GLU A 413 -7.13 33.71 -18.36
CA GLU A 413 -7.85 32.62 -17.68
C GLU A 413 -6.98 31.38 -17.55
N ASP A 414 -6.96 30.79 -16.35
CA ASP A 414 -6.44 29.44 -16.17
C ASP A 414 -7.56 28.42 -16.39
N TYR A 415 -7.63 27.93 -17.63
CA TYR A 415 -8.60 26.90 -18.00
C TYR A 415 -8.36 25.56 -17.30
N ALA A 416 -7.12 25.27 -16.87
CA ALA A 416 -6.80 24.03 -16.17
C ALA A 416 -7.37 24.06 -14.74
N GLU A 417 -7.03 25.10 -13.98
CA GLU A 417 -7.55 25.30 -12.63
C GLU A 417 -9.07 25.42 -12.64
N THR A 418 -9.63 26.19 -13.57
CA THR A 418 -11.08 26.39 -13.71
C THR A 418 -11.81 25.08 -13.93
N MET A 419 -11.36 24.23 -14.85
CA MET A 419 -12.03 22.96 -15.10
C MET A 419 -11.84 21.99 -13.92
N ILE A 420 -10.69 21.94 -13.26
CA ILE A 420 -10.46 21.07 -12.10
C ILE A 420 -11.30 21.51 -10.89
N LYS A 421 -11.47 22.82 -10.68
CA LYS A 421 -12.21 23.41 -9.55
C LYS A 421 -13.69 23.66 -9.84
N ALA A 422 -14.16 23.38 -11.05
CA ALA A 422 -15.55 23.59 -11.43
C ALA A 422 -16.53 22.80 -10.53
N SER A 423 -16.32 21.50 -10.36
CA SER A 423 -17.19 20.65 -9.54
C SER A 423 -16.45 19.40 -9.04
N CYS A 424 -17.09 18.65 -8.15
CA CYS A 424 -16.57 17.36 -7.72
C CYS A 424 -16.36 16.42 -8.91
N ASP A 425 -17.36 16.25 -9.78
CA ASP A 425 -17.26 15.41 -10.97
C ASP A 425 -16.14 15.87 -11.90
N CYS A 426 -15.94 17.18 -12.01
CA CYS A 426 -14.86 17.73 -12.81
C CYS A 426 -13.49 17.50 -12.18
N CYS A 427 -13.36 17.58 -10.87
CA CYS A 427 -12.13 17.18 -10.19
C CYS A 427 -11.88 15.68 -10.32
N GLU A 428 -12.89 14.82 -10.14
CA GLU A 428 -12.73 13.38 -10.34
C GLU A 428 -12.38 13.06 -11.81
N LYS A 429 -12.89 13.85 -12.78
CA LYS A 429 -12.52 13.72 -14.20
C LYS A 429 -11.10 14.23 -14.48
N TYR A 430 -10.72 15.37 -13.91
CA TYR A 430 -9.54 16.15 -14.31
C TYR A 430 -8.41 16.25 -13.26
N ALA A 431 -8.65 16.29 -11.96
CA ALA A 431 -7.54 16.20 -10.99
C ALA A 431 -6.79 14.86 -11.08
N TYR A 432 -7.49 13.82 -11.53
CA TYR A 432 -6.88 12.50 -11.73
C TYR A 432 -6.37 12.26 -13.16
N ALA A 433 -6.74 13.09 -14.14
CA ALA A 433 -6.38 12.84 -15.53
C ALA A 433 -5.19 13.64 -16.06
N GLY A 434 -4.37 14.33 -15.25
CA GLY A 434 -3.05 14.77 -15.74
C GLY A 434 -2.49 16.13 -15.31
N GLU A 435 -2.11 16.31 -14.05
CA GLU A 435 -1.03 17.29 -13.73
C GLU A 435 0.37 16.69 -13.92
N GLY A 436 0.48 15.80 -14.90
CA GLY A 436 1.57 14.87 -15.05
C GLY A 436 1.21 13.51 -14.46
N LYS A 437 1.26 12.50 -15.34
CA LYS A 437 1.65 11.10 -15.10
C LYS A 437 0.55 10.07 -14.87
N ASP A 438 0.08 9.58 -16.02
CA ASP A 438 -0.57 8.29 -16.29
C ASP A 438 -1.82 7.96 -15.46
N THR A 439 -2.98 8.18 -16.09
CA THR A 439 -4.26 7.59 -15.67
C THR A 439 -4.17 6.08 -15.53
N ILE A 440 -3.40 5.45 -16.42
CA ILE A 440 -3.04 4.04 -16.41
C ILE A 440 -1.55 3.94 -16.71
N TYR A 441 -0.79 3.34 -15.79
CA TYR A 441 0.59 2.97 -16.06
C TYR A 441 0.75 1.45 -16.17
N ASN A 442 1.38 0.99 -17.25
CA ASN A 442 1.77 -0.41 -17.41
C ASN A 442 3.30 -0.48 -17.41
N ALA A 443 3.89 -1.13 -16.41
CA ALA A 443 5.31 -1.41 -16.38
C ALA A 443 5.61 -2.60 -17.29
N PHE A 444 6.35 -2.35 -18.38
CA PHE A 444 6.83 -3.37 -19.32
C PHE A 444 8.32 -3.71 -19.10
N THR A 445 9.01 -2.92 -18.29
CA THR A 445 10.46 -3.00 -18.05
C THR A 445 10.75 -3.25 -16.57
N SER A 446 11.69 -4.15 -16.31
CA SER A 446 12.16 -4.43 -14.95
C SER A 446 13.17 -3.37 -14.53
N GLU A 447 12.88 -2.64 -13.45
CA GLU A 447 13.69 -1.50 -13.01
C GLU A 447 13.42 -1.13 -11.55
N THR A 448 14.20 -0.17 -11.04
CA THR A 448 13.98 0.44 -9.72
C THR A 448 13.58 1.89 -9.91
N TRP A 449 12.41 2.25 -9.40
CA TRP A 449 11.90 3.60 -9.36
C TRP A 449 12.31 4.26 -8.05
N SER A 450 13.03 5.37 -8.16
CA SER A 450 13.38 6.27 -7.06
C SER A 450 13.29 7.71 -7.54
N TYR A 451 13.35 8.67 -6.63
CA TYR A 451 13.38 10.08 -7.01
C TYR A 451 14.60 10.43 -7.88
N GLY A 452 14.39 11.31 -8.86
CA GLY A 452 15.36 11.79 -9.84
C GLY A 452 14.77 11.79 -11.25
N LEU A 453 15.08 12.82 -12.05
CA LEU A 453 14.49 13.07 -13.37
C LEU A 453 14.56 11.88 -14.36
N ALA A 454 15.55 10.99 -14.22
CA ALA A 454 15.71 9.80 -15.08
C ALA A 454 15.52 8.47 -14.34
N ASN A 455 15.19 8.50 -13.04
CA ASN A 455 15.18 7.32 -12.17
C ASN A 455 13.79 6.68 -12.07
N ASN A 456 12.77 7.30 -12.65
CA ASN A 456 11.42 6.78 -12.66
C ASN A 456 10.74 7.20 -13.97
N PRO A 457 9.69 6.48 -14.42
CA PRO A 457 8.94 6.77 -15.66
C PRO A 457 8.39 8.18 -15.71
N TRP A 458 8.37 8.76 -14.53
CA TRP A 458 7.68 9.96 -14.24
C TRP A 458 8.59 11.19 -14.25
N GLN A 459 9.91 11.07 -14.09
CA GLN A 459 10.77 12.23 -13.82
C GLN A 459 10.42 12.95 -12.50
N ALA A 460 9.88 12.22 -11.51
CA ALA A 460 9.59 12.76 -10.18
C ALA A 460 10.88 12.99 -9.39
N GLU A 461 11.01 14.15 -8.74
CA GLU A 461 12.12 14.55 -7.86
C GLU A 461 11.72 14.46 -6.37
N SER A 462 12.70 14.60 -5.47
CA SER A 462 12.48 14.45 -4.03
C SER A 462 11.45 15.47 -3.52
N GLY A 463 10.35 14.97 -2.95
CA GLY A 463 9.23 15.77 -2.47
C GLY A 463 7.99 15.66 -3.37
N ASP A 464 8.16 15.18 -4.60
CA ASP A 464 7.03 14.96 -5.51
C ASP A 464 6.17 13.79 -5.04
N THR A 465 4.88 13.89 -5.36
CA THR A 465 3.90 12.81 -5.20
C THR A 465 3.45 12.36 -6.58
N ILE A 466 3.35 11.05 -6.78
CA ILE A 466 2.83 10.45 -8.02
C ILE A 466 1.35 10.16 -7.83
N PHE A 467 0.52 10.49 -8.82
CA PHE A 467 -0.92 10.30 -8.76
C PHE A 467 -1.35 9.26 -9.81
N ILE A 468 -2.16 8.28 -9.42
CA ILE A 468 -2.67 7.22 -10.32
C ILE A 468 -4.20 7.20 -10.23
N ARG A 469 -4.89 7.38 -11.37
CA ARG A 469 -6.36 7.38 -11.43
C ARG A 469 -6.99 6.00 -11.47
N ASP A 470 -6.48 5.12 -12.35
CA ASP A 470 -7.14 3.85 -12.66
C ASP A 470 -6.26 2.67 -12.27
N TYR A 471 -5.09 2.52 -12.90
CA TYR A 471 -4.27 1.34 -12.70
C TYR A 471 -2.77 1.62 -12.73
N LEU A 472 -2.05 1.04 -11.77
CA LEU A 472 -0.63 0.74 -11.89
C LEU A 472 -0.47 -0.77 -12.08
N LYS A 473 -0.15 -1.22 -13.30
CA LYS A 473 -0.04 -2.64 -13.64
C LYS A 473 1.40 -3.04 -13.87
N ILE A 474 1.87 -4.08 -13.17
CA ILE A 474 3.17 -4.71 -13.41
C ILE A 474 2.92 -5.96 -14.25
N LYS A 475 3.44 -5.97 -15.47
CA LYS A 475 3.16 -7.03 -16.46
C LYS A 475 3.91 -8.33 -16.15
N PRO A 476 3.44 -9.50 -16.64
CA PRO A 476 4.12 -10.78 -16.44
C PRO A 476 5.57 -10.70 -16.91
N GLY A 477 6.49 -11.29 -16.16
CA GLY A 477 7.93 -11.24 -16.42
C GLY A 477 8.63 -9.96 -15.97
N VAL A 478 7.89 -8.95 -15.51
CA VAL A 478 8.44 -7.66 -15.08
C VAL A 478 8.65 -7.62 -13.58
N SER A 479 9.77 -7.04 -13.16
CA SER A 479 10.14 -6.84 -11.76
C SER A 479 10.39 -5.36 -11.48
N VAL A 480 9.50 -4.71 -10.75
CA VAL A 480 9.62 -3.30 -10.35
C VAL A 480 9.95 -3.20 -8.87
N THR A 481 10.92 -2.34 -8.52
CA THR A 481 11.17 -1.92 -7.14
C THR A 481 10.82 -0.44 -6.99
N ILE A 482 10.06 -0.08 -5.96
CA ILE A 482 9.72 1.29 -5.60
C ILE A 482 10.47 1.64 -4.32
N ASP A 483 11.35 2.62 -4.42
CA ASP A 483 12.33 2.99 -3.40
C ASP A 483 12.09 4.42 -2.92
N ASN A 484 11.55 4.56 -1.69
CA ASN A 484 11.33 5.85 -1.03
C ASN A 484 10.50 6.84 -1.88
N MET A 485 9.39 6.39 -2.48
CA MET A 485 8.48 7.24 -3.26
C MET A 485 7.05 7.17 -2.73
N ILE A 486 6.27 8.24 -2.94
CA ILE A 486 4.88 8.36 -2.50
C ILE A 486 3.95 8.32 -3.71
N PHE A 487 2.97 7.41 -3.68
CA PHE A 487 1.92 7.30 -4.68
C PHE A 487 0.55 7.52 -4.03
N LYS A 488 -0.28 8.32 -4.70
CA LYS A 488 -1.67 8.59 -4.33
C LYS A 488 -2.61 8.05 -5.39
N PHE A 489 -3.61 7.30 -4.94
CA PHE A 489 -4.51 6.54 -5.78
C PHE A 489 -5.93 7.11 -5.73
N GLY A 490 -6.55 7.31 -6.89
CA GLY A 490 -7.97 7.65 -6.98
C GLY A 490 -8.87 6.55 -6.37
N PRO A 491 -10.16 6.84 -6.09
CA PRO A 491 -11.06 5.92 -5.39
C PRO A 491 -11.23 4.54 -6.05
N ASP A 492 -11.27 4.51 -7.38
CA ASP A 492 -11.39 3.29 -8.17
C ASP A 492 -10.03 2.69 -8.56
N ALA A 493 -8.94 3.40 -8.24
CA ALA A 493 -7.60 3.03 -8.64
C ALA A 493 -7.10 1.80 -7.89
N ARG A 494 -6.28 0.99 -8.56
CA ARG A 494 -5.61 -0.17 -7.94
C ARG A 494 -4.24 -0.45 -8.53
N VAL A 495 -3.39 -1.08 -7.73
CA VAL A 495 -2.15 -1.70 -8.21
C VAL A 495 -2.44 -3.15 -8.58
N ILE A 496 -1.94 -3.62 -9.73
CA ILE A 496 -2.11 -5.01 -10.17
C ILE A 496 -0.73 -5.60 -10.45
N VAL A 497 -0.40 -6.68 -9.74
CA VAL A 497 0.78 -7.49 -10.00
C VAL A 497 0.30 -8.76 -10.72
N GLU A 498 0.49 -8.80 -12.03
CA GLU A 498 -0.10 -9.82 -12.90
C GLU A 498 0.60 -11.18 -12.73
N ARG A 499 -0.19 -12.26 -12.72
CA ARG A 499 0.30 -13.63 -12.67
C ARG A 499 1.05 -14.02 -13.95
N GLY A 500 1.71 -15.18 -13.95
CA GLY A 500 2.37 -15.67 -15.15
C GLY A 500 1.40 -16.08 -16.26
N SER A 501 1.84 -16.01 -17.51
CA SER A 501 1.02 -16.41 -18.67
C SER A 501 1.87 -17.05 -19.76
N GLY A 502 1.64 -18.36 -20.02
CA GLY A 502 1.97 -19.05 -21.28
C GLY A 502 3.37 -18.81 -21.89
N GLY A 503 4.39 -18.51 -21.06
CA GLY A 503 5.74 -18.17 -21.53
C GLY A 503 6.47 -17.11 -20.69
N SER A 504 5.77 -16.33 -19.87
CA SER A 504 6.37 -15.34 -18.97
C SER A 504 6.08 -15.67 -17.50
N PRO A 505 7.07 -15.56 -16.59
CA PRO A 505 6.84 -15.78 -15.17
C PRO A 505 5.92 -14.70 -14.58
N GLY A 506 5.44 -14.91 -13.35
CA GLY A 506 4.64 -13.91 -12.64
C GLY A 506 5.41 -12.61 -12.42
N ALA A 507 4.69 -11.50 -12.43
CA ALA A 507 5.24 -10.18 -12.15
C ALA A 507 5.75 -10.08 -10.70
N ARG A 508 6.67 -9.15 -10.46
CA ARG A 508 7.23 -8.87 -9.14
C ARG A 508 7.15 -7.37 -8.84
N LEU A 509 6.60 -7.04 -7.68
CA LEU A 509 6.59 -5.67 -7.17
C LEU A 509 7.22 -5.65 -5.78
N HIS A 510 8.19 -4.76 -5.58
CA HIS A 510 8.85 -4.58 -4.30
C HIS A 510 8.78 -3.13 -3.81
N MET A 511 8.15 -2.88 -2.66
CA MET A 511 8.18 -1.60 -1.97
C MET A 511 9.24 -1.62 -0.87
N LYS A 512 10.13 -0.62 -0.83
CA LYS A 512 11.17 -0.51 0.21
C LYS A 512 11.47 0.94 0.59
N ASN A 513 12.22 1.07 1.68
CA ASN A 513 12.75 2.32 2.21
C ASN A 513 11.67 3.41 2.37
N ARG A 514 10.58 3.08 3.08
CA ARG A 514 9.47 4.00 3.33
C ARG A 514 8.72 4.45 2.06
N ALA A 515 8.62 3.59 1.05
CA ALA A 515 7.67 3.81 -0.04
C ALA A 515 6.22 3.79 0.49
N VAL A 516 5.35 4.66 -0.02
CA VAL A 516 3.97 4.85 0.50
C VAL A 516 2.91 4.69 -0.59
N PHE A 517 2.08 3.67 -0.39
CA PHE A 517 0.72 3.41 -0.87
C PHE A 517 -0.39 4.25 -0.20
N THR A 518 -1.00 5.29 -0.77
CA THR A 518 -2.13 5.99 -0.09
C THR A 518 -3.24 6.49 -1.03
N ALA A 519 -4.38 6.92 -0.47
CA ALA A 519 -5.50 7.49 -1.22
C ALA A 519 -5.25 8.95 -1.64
N ASP A 520 -5.79 9.35 -2.79
CA ASP A 520 -5.81 10.74 -3.24
C ASP A 520 -7.06 11.48 -2.77
N PHE A 521 -6.91 12.31 -1.74
CA PHE A 521 -7.97 13.12 -1.17
C PHE A 521 -8.09 14.54 -1.75
N ARG A 522 -7.39 14.88 -2.84
CA ARG A 522 -7.42 16.25 -3.40
C ARG A 522 -8.85 16.72 -3.70
N CYS A 523 -9.66 15.90 -4.35
CA CYS A 523 -11.05 16.27 -4.66
C CYS A 523 -11.96 16.32 -3.43
N SER A 524 -11.87 15.34 -2.53
CA SER A 524 -12.65 15.34 -1.27
C SER A 524 -12.32 16.50 -0.33
N ARG A 525 -11.12 17.10 -0.44
CA ARG A 525 -10.70 18.25 0.39
C ARG A 525 -10.91 19.60 -0.28
N ASN A 526 -11.23 19.63 -1.57
CA ASN A 526 -11.54 20.86 -2.30
C ASN A 526 -12.96 21.33 -1.97
N LYS A 527 -13.17 22.64 -2.05
CA LYS A 527 -14.49 23.27 -1.93
C LYS A 527 -14.97 23.68 -3.32
N TYR A 528 -16.23 23.38 -3.64
CA TYR A 528 -16.82 23.65 -4.95
C TYR A 528 -18.03 24.57 -4.79
N GLY A 529 -17.89 25.82 -5.22
CA GLY A 529 -18.85 26.86 -4.88
C GLY A 529 -20.26 26.69 -5.49
N CYS A 530 -20.39 26.05 -6.65
CA CYS A 530 -21.68 25.93 -7.36
C CYS A 530 -22.61 24.82 -6.86
N TYR A 531 -22.08 23.75 -6.25
CA TYR A 531 -22.89 22.55 -5.93
C TYR A 531 -22.93 22.19 -4.45
N ASP A 532 -21.98 22.65 -3.61
CA ASP A 532 -22.10 22.71 -2.15
C ASP A 532 -20.93 23.55 -1.57
N PRO A 533 -21.13 24.83 -1.19
CA PRO A 533 -20.04 25.68 -0.70
C PRO A 533 -19.48 25.24 0.66
N ASP A 534 -20.22 24.41 1.41
CA ASP A 534 -19.86 24.01 2.78
C ASP A 534 -19.36 22.56 2.86
N LYS A 535 -19.45 21.78 1.77
CA LYS A 535 -18.97 20.40 1.74
C LYS A 535 -18.17 20.14 0.47
N GLY A 536 -17.03 19.45 0.60
CA GLY A 536 -16.27 18.99 -0.57
C GLY A 536 -17.03 17.91 -1.35
N CYS A 537 -16.34 17.09 -2.14
CA CYS A 537 -16.93 15.79 -2.50
C CYS A 537 -17.26 15.07 -1.18
N ASP A 538 -18.54 14.92 -0.85
CA ASP A 538 -19.11 14.72 0.50
C ASP A 538 -18.51 13.57 1.36
N THR A 539 -17.59 12.77 0.82
CA THR A 539 -16.94 11.64 1.51
C THR A 539 -15.47 11.51 1.09
N LEU A 540 -14.57 11.36 2.06
CA LEU A 540 -13.20 10.87 1.82
C LEU A 540 -13.31 9.41 1.37
N LYS A 541 -12.94 9.10 0.13
CA LYS A 541 -13.03 7.75 -0.43
C LYS A 541 -11.69 7.01 -0.31
N VAL A 542 -11.74 5.76 0.15
CA VAL A 542 -10.60 4.84 0.09
C VAL A 542 -10.29 4.42 -1.35
N TRP A 543 -9.05 4.04 -1.63
CA TRP A 543 -8.66 3.41 -2.90
C TRP A 543 -8.80 1.88 -2.83
N GLN A 544 -8.67 1.16 -3.94
CA GLN A 544 -8.96 -0.28 -3.96
C GLN A 544 -7.83 -1.17 -3.39
N GLY A 545 -6.59 -0.66 -3.34
CA GLY A 545 -5.42 -1.38 -2.84
C GLY A 545 -4.60 -2.15 -3.88
N VAL A 546 -3.74 -3.05 -3.41
CA VAL A 546 -2.83 -3.86 -4.24
C VAL A 546 -3.42 -5.25 -4.49
N ARG A 547 -3.60 -5.63 -5.76
CA ARG A 547 -3.99 -6.98 -6.16
C ARG A 547 -2.77 -7.78 -6.61
N VAL A 548 -2.59 -8.97 -6.04
CA VAL A 548 -1.50 -9.91 -6.34
C VAL A 548 -2.11 -11.18 -6.91
N GLU A 549 -1.93 -11.39 -8.21
CA GLU A 549 -2.63 -12.47 -8.92
C GLU A 549 -1.86 -13.80 -8.87
N GLY A 550 -2.61 -14.91 -8.82
CA GLY A 550 -2.07 -16.26 -8.86
C GLY A 550 -2.78 -17.17 -9.83
N LEU A 551 -2.22 -18.37 -10.02
CA LEU A 551 -2.89 -19.49 -10.67
C LEU A 551 -3.25 -20.51 -9.60
N ALA A 552 -4.55 -20.77 -9.38
CA ALA A 552 -4.98 -21.61 -8.26
C ALA A 552 -4.57 -23.08 -8.46
N SER A 553 -4.49 -23.53 -9.70
CA SER A 553 -4.06 -24.90 -10.05
C SER A 553 -2.55 -25.15 -9.89
N ASP A 554 -1.73 -24.11 -9.70
CA ASP A 554 -0.29 -24.30 -9.45
C ASP A 554 -0.02 -24.56 -7.97
N HIS A 555 -0.20 -25.82 -7.56
CA HIS A 555 0.01 -26.28 -6.20
C HIS A 555 1.47 -26.24 -5.71
N SER A 556 2.44 -25.87 -6.55
CA SER A 556 3.83 -25.65 -6.13
C SER A 556 4.08 -24.21 -5.66
N GLN A 557 3.17 -23.30 -6.01
CA GLN A 557 3.31 -21.84 -5.88
C GLN A 557 4.54 -21.29 -6.61
N SER A 558 4.78 -21.77 -7.84
CA SER A 558 5.97 -21.42 -8.61
C SER A 558 5.99 -19.95 -9.03
N THR A 559 7.17 -19.38 -9.18
CA THR A 559 7.32 -18.03 -9.77
C THR A 559 6.92 -17.97 -11.24
N ALA A 560 6.73 -19.12 -11.90
CA ALA A 560 6.27 -19.18 -13.28
C ALA A 560 4.80 -18.78 -13.41
N ASN A 561 3.96 -19.08 -12.41
CA ASN A 561 2.53 -18.79 -12.46
C ASN A 561 2.05 -17.83 -11.36
N GLN A 562 2.85 -17.57 -10.33
CA GLN A 562 2.45 -16.74 -9.20
C GLN A 562 3.11 -15.35 -9.26
N ALA A 563 2.32 -14.29 -9.17
CA ALA A 563 2.84 -12.95 -8.94
C ALA A 563 3.46 -12.86 -7.53
N THR A 564 4.46 -12.00 -7.36
CA THR A 564 5.10 -11.76 -6.06
C THR A 564 5.03 -10.29 -5.67
N PHE A 565 4.54 -10.02 -4.46
CA PHE A 565 4.57 -8.69 -3.86
C PHE A 565 5.39 -8.71 -2.56
N THR A 566 6.36 -7.80 -2.45
CA THR A 566 7.21 -7.70 -1.27
C THR A 566 7.18 -6.28 -0.71
N MET A 567 6.90 -6.13 0.58
CA MET A 567 6.93 -4.82 1.26
C MET A 567 7.92 -4.87 2.42
N SER A 568 8.88 -3.93 2.46
CA SER A 568 9.89 -3.89 3.51
C SER A 568 10.34 -2.50 3.95
N THR A 569 11.13 -2.46 5.02
CA THR A 569 11.94 -1.29 5.43
C THR A 569 11.10 -0.03 5.67
N GLY A 570 10.06 -0.15 6.49
CA GLY A 570 9.18 0.93 6.90
C GLY A 570 8.23 1.43 5.81
N SER A 571 8.03 0.66 4.73
CA SER A 571 7.05 0.99 3.69
C SER A 571 5.62 0.86 4.23
N MET A 572 4.68 1.56 3.60
CA MET A 572 3.33 1.72 4.10
C MET A 572 2.28 1.58 3.00
N ILE A 573 1.15 0.95 3.33
CA ILE A 573 -0.10 1.01 2.55
C ILE A 573 -1.20 1.51 3.48
N GLU A 574 -1.92 2.55 3.07
CA GLU A 574 -2.99 3.16 3.86
C GLU A 574 -4.21 3.63 3.05
N TYR A 575 -5.33 3.80 3.75
CA TYR A 575 -6.63 4.21 3.22
C TYR A 575 -7.14 3.38 2.03
N ALA A 576 -6.89 2.07 2.05
CA ALA A 576 -7.41 1.14 1.04
C ALA A 576 -8.62 0.35 1.54
N LEU A 577 -9.51 -0.02 0.61
CA LEU A 577 -10.57 -1.00 0.84
C LEU A 577 -9.98 -2.36 1.23
N THR A 578 -8.93 -2.79 0.54
CA THR A 578 -8.10 -3.94 0.93
C THR A 578 -6.66 -3.63 0.59
N GLY A 579 -5.83 -3.36 1.61
CA GLY A 579 -4.43 -2.94 1.39
C GLY A 579 -3.70 -3.86 0.42
N ILE A 580 -3.77 -5.18 0.65
CA ILE A 580 -3.24 -6.21 -0.24
C ILE A 580 -4.25 -7.36 -0.39
N HIS A 581 -4.75 -7.58 -1.59
CA HIS A 581 -5.62 -8.70 -1.97
C HIS A 581 -4.80 -9.73 -2.76
N VAL A 582 -4.56 -10.88 -2.14
CA VAL A 582 -3.85 -12.03 -2.69
C VAL A 582 -4.88 -12.95 -3.35
N GLY A 583 -4.98 -12.86 -4.67
CA GLY A 583 -5.97 -13.51 -5.50
C GLY A 583 -6.92 -12.54 -6.22
N HIS A 584 -8.00 -13.08 -6.80
CA HIS A 584 -9.02 -12.28 -7.48
C HIS A 584 -10.44 -12.87 -7.32
N LYS A 585 -11.25 -12.26 -6.47
CA LYS A 585 -12.63 -12.72 -6.15
C LYS A 585 -13.56 -12.91 -7.35
N ASP A 586 -13.46 -12.07 -8.39
CA ASP A 586 -14.42 -12.09 -9.50
C ASP A 586 -14.05 -13.09 -10.61
N PHE A 587 -12.91 -13.79 -10.50
CA PHE A 587 -12.48 -14.78 -11.49
C PHE A 587 -12.09 -16.11 -10.82
N ALA A 588 -12.70 -17.20 -11.30
CA ALA A 588 -12.27 -18.54 -10.94
C ALA A 588 -10.80 -18.76 -11.34
N ASP A 589 -10.07 -19.58 -10.58
CA ASP A 589 -8.67 -19.95 -10.84
C ASP A 589 -7.63 -18.81 -10.67
N TYR A 590 -8.00 -17.71 -10.01
CA TYR A 590 -7.06 -16.63 -9.66
C TYR A 590 -6.55 -16.68 -8.21
N GLY A 591 -6.79 -17.78 -7.49
CA GLY A 591 -6.21 -18.04 -6.18
C GLY A 591 -4.69 -18.17 -6.25
N GLY A 592 -4.01 -17.91 -5.14
CA GLY A 592 -2.55 -17.90 -5.06
C GLY A 592 -2.00 -16.48 -5.09
N GLY A 593 -0.84 -16.30 -5.72
CA GLY A 593 0.03 -15.16 -5.51
C GLY A 593 0.92 -15.38 -4.28
N LYS A 594 2.01 -14.63 -4.19
CA LYS A 594 2.98 -14.73 -3.11
C LYS A 594 3.22 -13.36 -2.51
N ILE A 595 3.09 -13.26 -1.18
CA ILE A 595 3.46 -12.02 -0.48
C ILE A 595 4.57 -12.24 0.54
N THR A 596 5.44 -11.25 0.70
CA THR A 596 6.40 -11.19 1.80
C THR A 596 6.41 -9.77 2.36
N ILE A 597 5.83 -9.60 3.53
CA ILE A 597 5.75 -8.30 4.22
C ILE A 597 6.63 -8.36 5.46
N LYS A 598 7.51 -7.39 5.63
CA LYS A 598 8.52 -7.37 6.69
C LYS A 598 8.75 -5.95 7.19
N ASP A 599 8.76 -5.69 8.51
CA ASP A 599 9.15 -4.37 9.06
C ASP A 599 8.39 -3.20 8.41
N SER A 600 7.07 -3.30 8.25
CA SER A 600 6.25 -2.36 7.44
C SER A 600 4.92 -2.02 8.11
N PHE A 601 4.10 -1.19 7.46
CA PHE A 601 2.85 -0.67 8.02
C PHE A 601 1.65 -0.88 7.07
N LEU A 602 0.54 -1.35 7.61
CA LEU A 602 -0.78 -1.30 6.98
C LEU A 602 -1.69 -0.47 7.88
N LYS A 603 -1.90 0.80 7.53
CA LYS A 603 -2.59 1.79 8.37
C LYS A 603 -3.93 2.17 7.77
N ASP A 604 -4.98 2.25 8.57
CA ASP A 604 -6.30 2.78 8.17
C ASP A 604 -6.89 2.16 6.89
N ASN A 605 -6.62 0.86 6.69
CA ASN A 605 -7.26 0.07 5.64
C ASN A 605 -8.51 -0.60 6.22
N ILE A 606 -9.59 -0.72 5.42
CA ILE A 606 -10.79 -1.47 5.82
C ILE A 606 -10.45 -2.94 6.06
N THR A 607 -9.61 -3.49 5.18
CA THR A 607 -8.94 -4.77 5.38
C THR A 607 -7.47 -4.61 5.04
N GLY A 608 -6.56 -5.06 5.92
CA GLY A 608 -5.12 -4.93 5.67
C GLY A 608 -4.67 -5.89 4.57
N VAL A 609 -4.70 -7.19 4.85
CA VAL A 609 -4.37 -8.26 3.90
C VAL A 609 -5.54 -9.22 3.77
N LYS A 610 -5.85 -9.64 2.54
CA LYS A 610 -6.85 -10.67 2.25
C LYS A 610 -6.27 -11.76 1.37
N PHE A 611 -6.43 -13.01 1.78
CA PHE A 611 -6.14 -14.20 0.97
C PHE A 611 -7.43 -14.85 0.51
N ASP A 612 -7.55 -15.03 -0.81
CA ASP A 612 -8.58 -15.87 -1.42
C ASP A 612 -8.19 -17.37 -1.36
N PRO A 613 -9.15 -18.30 -1.58
CA PRO A 613 -8.92 -19.75 -1.52
C PRO A 613 -7.71 -20.21 -2.33
N TYR A 614 -6.76 -20.87 -1.66
CA TYR A 614 -5.57 -21.43 -2.28
C TYR A 614 -4.80 -22.35 -1.32
N TYR A 615 -4.49 -23.56 -1.78
CA TYR A 615 -3.65 -24.49 -1.04
C TYR A 615 -2.50 -25.01 -1.90
N ARG A 616 -1.36 -25.21 -1.23
CA ARG A 616 -0.15 -25.77 -1.81
C ARG A 616 -0.06 -27.25 -1.45
N THR A 617 0.45 -28.09 -2.34
CA THR A 617 0.62 -29.53 -2.06
C THR A 617 2.03 -30.02 -2.41
N SER A 618 2.48 -31.04 -1.68
CA SER A 618 3.55 -31.95 -2.10
C SER A 618 2.92 -33.32 -2.32
N GLY A 619 2.77 -33.72 -3.59
CA GLY A 619 1.91 -34.85 -3.94
C GLY A 619 0.45 -34.58 -3.54
N SER A 620 -0.13 -35.48 -2.76
CA SER A 620 -1.49 -35.34 -2.18
C SER A 620 -1.52 -34.65 -0.82
N THR A 621 -0.38 -34.30 -0.24
CA THR A 621 -0.30 -33.72 1.11
C THR A 621 -0.31 -32.21 1.02
N GLU A 622 -1.23 -31.56 1.74
CA GLU A 622 -1.28 -30.11 1.87
C GLU A 622 -0.07 -29.59 2.68
N ILE A 623 0.62 -28.58 2.14
CA ILE A 623 1.81 -27.96 2.73
C ILE A 623 1.66 -26.44 2.81
N TYR A 624 2.58 -25.79 3.52
CA TYR A 624 2.51 -24.35 3.74
C TYR A 624 2.65 -23.52 2.46
N ASN A 625 1.75 -22.56 2.31
CA ASN A 625 1.90 -21.41 1.44
C ASN A 625 3.22 -20.68 1.74
N LEU A 626 3.85 -20.15 0.69
CA LEU A 626 5.11 -19.41 0.74
C LEU A 626 4.93 -17.93 1.12
N SER A 627 3.71 -17.53 1.46
CA SER A 627 3.39 -16.18 1.91
C SER A 627 3.64 -16.03 3.40
N ARG A 628 4.19 -14.86 3.78
CA ARG A 628 4.48 -14.54 5.18
C ARG A 628 4.38 -13.04 5.44
N VAL A 629 3.97 -12.72 6.67
CA VAL A 629 3.90 -11.36 7.20
C VAL A 629 4.63 -11.34 8.53
N GLU A 630 5.67 -10.53 8.64
CA GLU A 630 6.55 -10.49 9.80
C GLU A 630 6.82 -9.08 10.29
N ARG A 631 6.85 -8.86 11.62
CA ARG A 631 7.22 -7.58 12.25
C ARG A 631 6.53 -6.37 11.60
N THR A 632 5.25 -6.52 11.30
CA THR A 632 4.43 -5.54 10.59
C THR A 632 3.37 -5.00 11.54
N SER A 633 3.11 -3.69 11.46
CA SER A 633 2.04 -3.06 12.24
C SER A 633 0.80 -2.86 11.37
N PHE A 634 -0.33 -3.34 11.87
CA PHE A 634 -1.66 -3.13 11.36
C PHE A 634 -2.42 -2.24 12.34
N ALA A 635 -2.83 -1.05 11.90
CA ALA A 635 -3.39 -0.05 12.82
C ALA A 635 -4.63 0.63 12.22
N THR A 636 -5.68 0.71 13.03
CA THR A 636 -6.78 1.68 12.86
C THR A 636 -6.51 2.84 13.81
N THR A 637 -6.31 4.04 13.29
CA THR A 637 -5.81 5.21 14.04
C THR A 637 -6.88 6.29 14.21
N GLU A 638 -6.52 7.40 14.86
CA GLU A 638 -7.40 8.57 14.97
C GLU A 638 -7.65 9.26 13.61
N ASP A 639 -6.86 8.97 12.57
CA ASP A 639 -7.08 9.48 11.21
C ASP A 639 -8.16 8.69 10.44
N TRP A 640 -8.81 7.71 11.08
CA TRP A 640 -9.81 6.85 10.46
C TRP A 640 -10.99 7.62 9.85
N LEU A 641 -11.48 7.14 8.71
CA LEU A 641 -12.56 7.76 7.95
C LEU A 641 -13.93 7.37 8.53
N GLU A 642 -14.72 8.35 9.01
CA GLU A 642 -15.96 8.12 9.77
C GLU A 642 -17.04 7.30 9.03
N ASP A 643 -17.04 7.33 7.69
CA ASP A 643 -18.01 6.60 6.85
C ASP A 643 -17.75 5.09 6.75
N TYR A 644 -16.62 4.60 7.30
CA TYR A 644 -16.21 3.21 7.19
C TYR A 644 -16.09 2.53 8.55
N PHE A 645 -16.30 1.22 8.58
CA PHE A 645 -16.02 0.37 9.74
C PHE A 645 -14.81 -0.52 9.47
N PRO A 646 -13.85 -0.63 10.40
CA PRO A 646 -12.78 -1.60 10.30
C PRO A 646 -13.38 -3.02 10.23
N ASN A 647 -12.98 -3.80 9.23
CA ASN A 647 -13.41 -5.19 9.10
C ASN A 647 -12.41 -6.12 9.82
N ALA A 648 -11.24 -6.32 9.21
CA ALA A 648 -10.19 -7.15 9.79
C ALA A 648 -8.81 -6.75 9.26
N HIS A 649 -7.78 -6.78 10.10
CA HIS A 649 -6.41 -6.51 9.66
C HIS A 649 -5.89 -7.59 8.71
N VAL A 650 -6.21 -8.86 8.97
CA VAL A 650 -5.92 -9.99 8.06
C VAL A 650 -7.15 -10.88 7.89
N VAL A 651 -7.47 -11.24 6.66
CA VAL A 651 -8.52 -12.21 6.30
C VAL A 651 -7.91 -13.37 5.52
N ILE A 652 -8.15 -14.59 5.97
CA ILE A 652 -7.65 -15.82 5.32
C ILE A 652 -8.83 -16.76 5.08
N ASN A 653 -9.14 -17.02 3.81
CA ASN A 653 -10.24 -17.89 3.43
C ASN A 653 -9.71 -19.08 2.63
N GLU A 654 -10.03 -20.30 3.09
CA GLU A 654 -9.67 -21.57 2.45
C GLU A 654 -8.22 -21.65 1.97
N SER A 655 -7.29 -21.08 2.75
CA SER A 655 -5.87 -21.09 2.43
C SER A 655 -5.04 -21.81 3.49
N SER A 656 -3.97 -22.48 3.07
CA SER A 656 -3.20 -23.34 3.97
C SER A 656 -1.77 -22.88 4.16
N GLY A 657 -1.40 -22.73 5.44
CA GLY A 657 -0.07 -22.46 5.94
C GLY A 657 0.42 -21.04 5.68
N ILE A 658 -0.33 -20.06 6.16
CA ILE A 658 0.08 -18.66 6.19
C ILE A 658 0.82 -18.37 7.50
N TYR A 659 2.00 -17.75 7.42
CA TYR A 659 2.78 -17.31 8.58
C TYR A 659 2.53 -15.84 8.93
N LEU A 660 2.13 -15.59 10.18
CA LEU A 660 1.89 -14.26 10.76
C LEU A 660 2.74 -14.11 12.04
N LEU A 661 3.96 -13.59 11.92
CA LEU A 661 4.98 -13.69 12.98
C LEU A 661 5.45 -12.32 13.51
N GLY A 662 5.30 -12.09 14.81
CA GLY A 662 5.76 -10.87 15.48
C GLY A 662 5.06 -9.58 15.02
N ASN A 663 3.78 -9.67 14.64
CA ASN A 663 3.02 -8.53 14.11
C ASN A 663 2.20 -7.82 15.20
N VAL A 664 1.93 -6.53 15.02
CA VAL A 664 1.04 -5.77 15.90
C VAL A 664 -0.28 -5.52 15.18
N TYR A 665 -1.40 -5.83 15.83
CA TYR A 665 -2.75 -5.61 15.34
C TYR A 665 -3.47 -4.70 16.35
N ALA A 666 -3.72 -3.45 15.97
CA ALA A 666 -4.21 -2.45 16.91
C ALA A 666 -5.44 -1.70 16.39
N ASN A 667 -6.35 -1.38 17.29
CA ASN A 667 -7.28 -0.27 17.14
C ASN A 667 -6.93 0.80 18.17
N GLU A 668 -6.41 1.91 17.68
CA GLU A 668 -5.97 3.08 18.44
C GLU A 668 -7.04 4.20 18.40
N ASN A 669 -8.12 4.03 17.63
CA ASN A 669 -9.20 5.00 17.49
C ASN A 669 -10.12 4.98 18.71
N THR A 670 -10.07 6.05 19.51
CA THR A 670 -10.84 6.16 20.75
C THR A 670 -12.35 6.25 20.54
N THR A 671 -12.80 6.80 19.41
CA THR A 671 -14.23 6.94 19.09
C THR A 671 -14.87 5.57 18.81
N LEU A 672 -14.25 4.78 17.94
CA LEU A 672 -14.64 3.39 17.67
C LEU A 672 -14.43 2.50 18.91
N GLY A 673 -13.38 2.78 19.69
CA GLY A 673 -13.02 2.07 20.92
C GLY A 673 -14.14 2.04 21.97
N SER A 674 -15.10 2.95 21.95
CA SER A 674 -16.23 2.94 22.90
C SER A 674 -17.23 1.79 22.69
N ASN A 675 -17.32 1.23 21.48
CA ASN A 675 -18.24 0.13 21.15
C ASN A 675 -17.45 -1.09 20.65
N PRO A 676 -17.36 -2.19 21.43
CA PRO A 676 -16.63 -3.39 21.03
C PRO A 676 -16.95 -3.90 19.64
N THR A 677 -18.21 -3.83 19.18
CA THR A 677 -18.60 -4.37 17.86
C THR A 677 -18.12 -3.55 16.67
N LYS A 678 -17.52 -2.38 16.91
CA LYS A 678 -17.00 -1.47 15.87
C LYS A 678 -15.47 -1.42 15.83
N ARG A 679 -14.80 -2.19 16.68
CA ARG A 679 -13.33 -2.13 16.83
C ARG A 679 -12.55 -2.92 15.78
N GLY A 680 -13.25 -3.74 14.98
CA GLY A 680 -12.63 -4.61 13.98
C GLY A 680 -11.96 -5.85 14.56
N ILE A 681 -11.38 -6.66 13.68
CA ILE A 681 -10.76 -7.96 13.97
C ILE A 681 -9.27 -7.91 13.68
N GLY A 682 -8.43 -8.57 14.49
CA GLY A 682 -7.01 -8.76 14.17
C GLY A 682 -6.84 -9.73 13.01
N VAL A 683 -7.12 -11.01 13.24
CA VAL A 683 -7.03 -12.06 12.21
C VAL A 683 -8.36 -12.81 12.10
N LYS A 684 -8.94 -12.81 10.90
CA LYS A 684 -10.15 -13.54 10.55
C LYS A 684 -9.81 -14.75 9.69
N ILE A 685 -10.23 -15.93 10.11
CA ILE A 685 -9.85 -17.22 9.52
C ILE A 685 -11.11 -18.00 9.16
N SER A 686 -11.18 -18.50 7.92
CA SER A 686 -12.25 -19.39 7.45
C SER A 686 -11.63 -20.63 6.79
N ASN A 687 -11.88 -21.83 7.32
CA ASN A 687 -11.41 -23.11 6.77
C ASN A 687 -9.91 -23.08 6.39
N SER A 688 -9.03 -22.55 7.24
CA SER A 688 -7.64 -22.23 6.85
C SER A 688 -6.62 -22.71 7.89
N ARG A 689 -5.42 -23.11 7.43
CA ARG A 689 -4.29 -23.45 8.31
C ARG A 689 -3.42 -22.21 8.47
N VAL A 690 -3.22 -21.76 9.71
CA VAL A 690 -2.52 -20.50 9.99
C VAL A 690 -1.60 -20.67 11.17
N ASP A 691 -0.41 -20.08 11.07
CA ASP A 691 0.56 -19.99 12.16
C ASP A 691 0.72 -18.53 12.61
N ILE A 692 0.30 -18.26 13.84
CA ILE A 692 0.26 -16.95 14.47
C ILE A 692 1.13 -17.01 15.73
N GLY A 693 2.24 -16.27 15.70
CA GLY A 693 3.16 -16.31 16.83
C GLY A 693 4.23 -15.25 16.79
N TYR A 694 5.42 -15.63 17.22
CA TYR A 694 6.56 -14.74 17.37
C TYR A 694 7.50 -14.79 16.16
N ASN A 695 8.26 -13.73 15.98
CA ASN A 695 9.40 -13.69 15.08
C ASN A 695 10.70 -13.67 15.89
N CYS A 696 11.74 -14.29 15.35
CA CYS A 696 13.05 -14.37 15.96
C CYS A 696 14.14 -14.04 14.94
N THR A 697 15.00 -13.06 15.23
CA THR A 697 16.01 -12.57 14.28
C THR A 697 17.39 -13.21 14.45
N GLY A 698 17.57 -14.12 15.40
CA GLY A 698 18.82 -14.86 15.61
C GLY A 698 18.59 -16.12 16.45
N PHE A 699 19.34 -17.20 16.18
CA PHE A 699 19.20 -18.48 16.87
C PHE A 699 20.43 -18.76 17.76
N PRO A 700 20.26 -19.16 19.05
CA PRO A 700 19.00 -19.28 19.79
C PRO A 700 18.32 -17.92 20.04
N CYS A 701 16.99 -17.94 20.25
CA CYS A 701 16.18 -16.73 20.40
C CYS A 701 16.40 -16.08 21.77
N SER A 702 17.39 -15.18 21.87
CA SER A 702 17.58 -14.37 23.06
C SER A 702 16.43 -13.36 23.22
N GLY A 703 16.12 -12.96 24.46
CA GLY A 703 14.98 -12.06 24.74
C GLY A 703 15.01 -10.72 23.99
N SER A 704 16.19 -10.23 23.58
CA SER A 704 16.33 -9.01 22.77
C SER A 704 16.14 -9.21 21.26
N ALA A 705 16.15 -10.46 20.76
CA ALA A 705 16.00 -10.83 19.35
C ALA A 705 14.63 -11.42 19.01
N LEU A 706 13.69 -11.33 19.96
CA LEU A 706 12.36 -11.92 19.93
C LEU A 706 11.31 -10.81 19.82
N THR A 707 10.36 -10.98 18.91
CA THR A 707 9.19 -10.10 18.76
C THR A 707 7.93 -10.95 18.76
N ARG A 708 7.06 -10.77 19.78
CA ARG A 708 5.77 -11.48 19.88
C ARG A 708 4.73 -10.76 19.02
N SER A 709 3.71 -11.48 18.56
CA SER A 709 2.55 -10.78 17.99
C SER A 709 1.65 -10.24 19.10
N GLU A 710 1.07 -9.07 18.85
CA GLU A 710 0.25 -8.33 19.80
C GLU A 710 -1.11 -7.97 19.19
N PHE A 711 -2.17 -8.11 19.97
CA PHE A 711 -3.55 -7.80 19.60
C PHE A 711 -4.11 -6.78 20.59
N ASN A 712 -4.33 -5.55 20.17
CA ASN A 712 -4.56 -4.40 21.05
C ASN A 712 -5.90 -3.72 20.77
N GLY A 713 -6.81 -3.72 21.74
CA GLY A 713 -8.04 -2.91 21.67
C GLY A 713 -9.05 -3.36 20.61
N LEU A 714 -9.05 -4.63 20.21
CA LEU A 714 -9.89 -5.15 19.12
C LEU A 714 -11.23 -5.74 19.63
N GLN A 715 -12.17 -5.98 18.71
CA GLN A 715 -13.35 -6.80 19.03
C GLN A 715 -12.94 -8.26 19.21
N TYR A 716 -12.20 -8.76 18.23
CA TYR A 716 -11.62 -10.10 18.23
C TYR A 716 -10.14 -9.96 17.91
N GLY A 717 -9.27 -10.53 18.73
CA GLY A 717 -7.86 -10.70 18.35
C GLY A 717 -7.79 -11.70 17.19
N ILE A 718 -8.33 -12.89 17.42
CA ILE A 718 -8.53 -13.93 16.40
C ILE A 718 -10.00 -14.34 16.35
N TYR A 719 -10.57 -14.36 15.15
CA TYR A 719 -11.88 -14.95 14.87
C TYR A 719 -11.72 -16.07 13.84
N GLY A 720 -11.96 -17.31 14.25
CA GLY A 720 -11.81 -18.49 13.42
C GLY A 720 -13.13 -19.24 13.25
N LEU A 721 -13.41 -19.64 12.01
CA LEU A 721 -14.47 -20.59 11.66
C LEU A 721 -13.91 -21.73 10.81
N ASN A 722 -14.24 -22.96 11.18
CA ASN A 722 -14.09 -24.15 10.34
C ASN A 722 -15.44 -24.87 10.26
N ASP A 723 -15.87 -25.26 9.08
CA ASP A 723 -17.16 -25.91 8.84
C ASP A 723 -17.11 -27.46 8.95
N GLY A 724 -15.95 -28.00 9.30
CA GLY A 724 -15.72 -29.44 9.45
C GLY A 724 -15.42 -30.17 8.14
N THR A 725 -15.35 -29.47 7.00
CA THR A 725 -15.00 -30.10 5.70
C THR A 725 -13.50 -30.32 5.52
N THR A 726 -12.65 -29.65 6.30
CA THR A 726 -11.19 -29.78 6.25
C THR A 726 -10.56 -29.76 7.64
N THR A 727 -9.57 -30.64 7.89
CA THR A 727 -8.79 -30.65 9.14
C THR A 727 -7.61 -29.68 9.02
N ARG A 728 -7.90 -28.38 9.15
CA ARG A 728 -6.87 -27.32 9.10
C ARG A 728 -6.65 -26.74 10.50
N THR A 729 -5.45 -26.96 11.02
CA THR A 729 -5.05 -26.54 12.38
C THR A 729 -4.70 -25.06 12.44
N LEU A 730 -5.13 -24.41 13.52
CA LEU A 730 -4.60 -23.12 13.97
C LEU A 730 -3.45 -23.36 14.95
N TYR A 731 -2.33 -22.67 14.72
CA TYR A 731 -1.24 -22.53 15.70
C TYR A 731 -1.27 -21.09 16.23
N CYS A 732 -1.53 -20.95 17.53
CA CYS A 732 -1.56 -19.68 18.24
C CYS A 732 -0.58 -19.76 19.41
N ASN A 733 0.66 -19.35 19.16
CA ASN A 733 1.78 -19.59 20.08
C ASN A 733 2.43 -18.29 20.54
N TYR A 734 2.54 -18.11 21.85
CA TYR A 734 3.33 -17.06 22.50
C TYR A 734 2.97 -15.62 22.08
N ASN A 735 1.67 -15.35 21.90
CA ASN A 735 1.11 -14.04 21.57
C ASN A 735 0.70 -13.24 22.82
N ILE A 736 0.42 -11.95 22.64
CA ILE A 736 -0.17 -11.07 23.65
C ILE A 736 -1.51 -10.53 23.14
N PHE A 737 -2.57 -10.71 23.90
CA PHE A 737 -3.88 -10.11 23.66
C PHE A 737 -4.13 -9.09 24.76
N ASN A 738 -4.17 -7.81 24.41
CA ASN A 738 -4.30 -6.71 25.35
C ASN A 738 -5.59 -5.91 25.14
N ASP A 739 -6.41 -5.83 26.20
CA ASP A 739 -7.68 -5.10 26.23
C ASP A 739 -8.56 -5.39 24.99
N THR A 740 -8.53 -6.65 24.56
CA THR A 740 -9.36 -7.15 23.46
C THR A 740 -10.65 -7.72 24.05
N TYR A 741 -11.79 -7.43 23.42
CA TYR A 741 -13.09 -7.89 23.93
C TYR A 741 -13.20 -9.42 23.89
N TYR A 742 -12.77 -10.05 22.80
CA TYR A 742 -12.51 -11.48 22.69
C TYR A 742 -11.08 -11.73 22.25
N GLY A 743 -10.23 -12.33 23.09
CA GLY A 743 -8.85 -12.64 22.70
C GLY A 743 -8.82 -13.52 21.44
N ALA A 744 -9.40 -14.72 21.54
CA ALA A 744 -9.64 -15.60 20.41
C ALA A 744 -11.01 -16.29 20.51
N GLN A 745 -11.73 -16.38 19.40
CA GLN A 745 -12.92 -17.23 19.26
C GLN A 745 -12.72 -18.19 18.10
N LEU A 746 -12.79 -19.49 18.39
CA LEU A 746 -12.60 -20.57 17.43
C LEU A 746 -13.87 -21.43 17.38
N SER A 747 -14.41 -21.58 16.18
CA SER A 747 -15.61 -22.39 15.95
C SER A 747 -15.33 -23.52 14.96
N GLY A 748 -15.63 -24.77 15.34
CA GLY A 748 -15.48 -25.95 14.48
C GLY A 748 -14.04 -26.44 14.25
N PHE A 749 -13.06 -25.97 15.01
CA PHE A 749 -11.66 -26.34 14.80
C PHE A 749 -11.32 -27.72 15.37
N THR A 750 -10.57 -28.50 14.61
CA THR A 750 -9.93 -29.75 15.07
C THR A 750 -8.45 -29.53 15.35
N ASN A 751 -7.95 -30.03 16.47
CA ASN A 751 -6.51 -30.04 16.81
C ASN A 751 -5.88 -28.64 16.90
N ALA A 752 -6.62 -27.62 17.32
CA ALA A 752 -6.07 -26.28 17.52
C ALA A 752 -5.02 -26.28 18.66
N LEU A 753 -3.91 -25.55 18.47
CA LEU A 753 -2.88 -25.37 19.49
C LEU A 753 -2.86 -23.93 19.96
N VAL A 754 -3.17 -23.71 21.23
CA VAL A 754 -3.15 -22.39 21.89
C VAL A 754 -2.18 -22.49 23.07
N LEU A 755 -0.92 -22.11 22.82
CA LEU A 755 0.19 -22.36 23.74
C LEU A 755 0.90 -21.07 24.17
N ASP A 756 1.22 -20.96 25.45
CA ASP A 756 2.09 -19.89 26.01
C ASP A 756 1.61 -18.45 25.77
N ASN A 757 0.32 -18.22 25.52
CA ASN A 757 -0.20 -16.87 25.25
C ASN A 757 -0.53 -16.10 26.54
N GLU A 758 -0.49 -14.77 26.44
CA GLU A 758 -0.99 -13.87 27.46
C GLU A 758 -2.31 -13.23 27.02
N PHE A 759 -3.38 -13.52 27.74
CA PHE A 759 -4.70 -12.94 27.53
C PHE A 759 -5.01 -11.94 28.64
N ASN A 760 -4.79 -10.66 28.37
CA ASN A 760 -5.26 -9.55 29.20
C ASN A 760 -6.69 -9.19 28.77
N VAL A 761 -7.66 -9.94 29.31
CA VAL A 761 -9.09 -9.84 29.00
C VAL A 761 -9.63 -8.47 29.38
N GLU A 762 -10.39 -7.85 28.48
CA GLU A 762 -10.99 -6.52 28.69
C GLU A 762 -11.91 -6.50 29.93
N ARG A 763 -11.96 -5.32 30.57
CA ARG A 763 -12.92 -5.00 31.64
C ARG A 763 -14.30 -4.66 31.08
N ALA A 764 -14.96 -5.64 30.47
CA ALA A 764 -16.32 -5.46 29.96
C ALA A 764 -17.19 -6.68 30.25
N HIS A 765 -18.51 -6.47 30.31
CA HIS A 765 -19.45 -7.58 30.40
C HIS A 765 -19.37 -8.45 29.15
N PHE A 766 -19.28 -9.77 29.36
CA PHE A 766 -19.16 -10.82 28.35
C PHE A 766 -17.84 -10.83 27.55
N ALA A 767 -16.86 -9.98 27.91
CA ALA A 767 -15.52 -10.11 27.38
C ALA A 767 -14.92 -11.47 27.77
N GLY A 768 -14.08 -12.06 26.92
CA GLY A 768 -13.34 -13.26 27.33
C GLY A 768 -12.04 -13.52 26.59
N GLY A 769 -11.21 -14.36 27.20
CA GLY A 769 -9.89 -14.70 26.67
C GLY A 769 -9.98 -15.61 25.46
N LEU A 770 -10.50 -16.82 25.65
CA LEU A 770 -10.62 -17.85 24.63
C LEU A 770 -12.03 -18.45 24.61
N TYR A 771 -12.62 -18.56 23.42
CA TYR A 771 -13.87 -19.27 23.18
C TYR A 771 -13.63 -20.42 22.19
N LEU A 772 -14.01 -21.63 22.60
CA LEU A 772 -13.96 -22.85 21.80
C LEU A 772 -15.39 -23.36 21.63
N ILE A 773 -15.92 -23.28 20.41
CA ILE A 773 -17.31 -23.65 20.11
C ILE A 773 -17.30 -24.75 19.06
N GLY A 774 -17.88 -25.92 19.33
CA GLY A 774 -17.85 -27.01 18.36
C GLY A 774 -16.44 -27.47 17.98
N SER A 775 -15.43 -27.15 18.80
CA SER A 775 -14.01 -27.38 18.50
C SER A 775 -13.51 -28.55 19.35
N THR A 776 -12.62 -29.38 18.80
CA THR A 776 -12.26 -30.67 19.40
C THR A 776 -10.80 -31.07 19.17
N GLY A 777 -10.25 -31.97 19.98
CA GLY A 777 -8.85 -32.43 19.93
C GLY A 777 -7.80 -31.33 20.21
N TYR A 778 -8.22 -30.20 20.78
CA TYR A 778 -7.36 -29.03 20.97
C TYR A 778 -6.43 -29.17 22.18
N TYR A 779 -5.35 -28.39 22.16
CA TYR A 779 -4.47 -28.20 23.32
C TYR A 779 -4.46 -26.74 23.71
N VAL A 780 -4.96 -26.43 24.91
CA VAL A 780 -4.87 -25.10 25.52
C VAL A 780 -3.96 -25.20 26.72
N GLN A 781 -2.71 -24.77 26.56
CA GLN A 781 -1.68 -25.06 27.55
C GLN A 781 -0.73 -23.90 27.84
N ASN A 782 -0.37 -23.78 29.13
CA ASN A 782 0.57 -22.79 29.65
C ASN A 782 0.23 -21.32 29.29
N ASN A 783 -1.05 -21.02 29.08
CA ASN A 783 -1.50 -19.65 28.84
C ASN A 783 -1.79 -18.92 30.17
N ASN A 784 -1.69 -17.60 30.15
CA ASN A 784 -2.04 -16.75 31.28
C ASN A 784 -3.26 -15.89 30.94
N PHE A 785 -4.36 -16.09 31.64
CA PHE A 785 -5.60 -15.33 31.52
C PHE A 785 -5.75 -14.39 32.71
N THR A 786 -5.76 -13.09 32.45
CA THR A 786 -5.91 -12.08 33.50
C THR A 786 -6.74 -10.90 33.05
N THR A 787 -7.37 -10.20 33.99
CA THR A 787 -7.95 -8.88 33.72
C THR A 787 -7.09 -7.82 34.39
N PRO A 788 -6.61 -6.80 33.65
CA PRO A 788 -5.87 -5.70 34.25
C PRO A 788 -6.70 -5.02 35.36
N GLY A 789 -6.10 -4.41 36.40
CA GLY A 789 -6.79 -3.55 37.40
C GLY A 789 -7.56 -4.22 38.55
N SER A 790 -8.44 -3.44 39.20
CA SER A 790 -9.05 -3.77 40.51
C SER A 790 -10.57 -4.00 40.51
N GLN A 791 -11.31 -3.55 39.49
CA GLN A 791 -12.75 -3.79 39.36
C GLN A 791 -13.02 -4.96 38.42
N MET A 792 -13.85 -5.92 38.85
CA MET A 792 -14.20 -7.12 38.08
C MET A 792 -15.59 -6.96 37.45
N TYR A 793 -15.67 -7.16 36.13
CA TYR A 793 -16.92 -7.24 35.34
C TYR A 793 -17.21 -8.71 35.01
N PHE A 794 -18.39 -9.05 34.50
CA PHE A 794 -18.71 -10.43 34.06
C PHE A 794 -17.84 -10.84 32.85
N ASN A 795 -16.58 -11.18 33.06
CA ASN A 795 -15.63 -11.58 32.04
C ASN A 795 -15.08 -12.99 32.32
N ILE A 796 -14.69 -13.69 31.25
CA ILE A 796 -14.42 -15.12 31.28
C ILE A 796 -13.01 -15.41 30.76
N GLY A 797 -12.27 -16.29 31.42
CA GLY A 797 -10.96 -16.75 30.94
C GLY A 797 -11.08 -17.61 29.68
N VAL A 798 -11.61 -18.83 29.85
CA VAL A 798 -11.89 -19.78 28.77
C VAL A 798 -13.35 -20.22 28.80
N THR A 799 -13.98 -20.24 27.63
CA THR A 799 -15.29 -20.84 27.39
C THR A 799 -15.16 -22.02 26.43
N VAL A 800 -15.71 -23.17 26.80
CA VAL A 800 -15.84 -24.36 25.97
C VAL A 800 -17.32 -24.69 25.80
N SER A 801 -17.76 -24.91 24.57
CA SER A 801 -19.12 -25.31 24.25
C SER A 801 -19.12 -26.33 23.12
N ASP A 802 -19.85 -27.42 23.30
CA ASP A 802 -20.05 -28.46 22.28
C ASP A 802 -18.73 -29.04 21.74
N SER A 803 -17.73 -29.29 22.60
CA SER A 803 -16.44 -29.86 22.15
C SER A 803 -16.53 -31.31 21.69
N GLY A 804 -17.65 -31.98 21.96
CA GLY A 804 -17.94 -33.33 21.50
C GLY A 804 -17.23 -34.42 22.29
N GLU A 805 -17.00 -35.55 21.63
CA GLU A 805 -16.62 -36.84 22.22
C GLU A 805 -15.10 -37.08 22.27
N GLU A 806 -14.29 -36.22 21.66
CA GLU A 806 -12.83 -36.39 21.69
C GLU A 806 -12.22 -35.91 23.00
N GLU A 807 -11.00 -36.37 23.28
CA GLU A 807 -10.19 -35.86 24.38
C GLU A 807 -9.83 -34.39 24.16
N ASN A 808 -10.18 -33.57 25.14
CA ASN A 808 -10.02 -32.12 25.09
C ASN A 808 -9.46 -31.61 26.42
N GLU A 809 -8.34 -30.89 26.37
CA GLU A 809 -7.63 -30.52 27.59
C GLU A 809 -7.44 -29.00 27.72
N ILE A 810 -7.83 -28.48 28.88
CA ILE A 810 -7.38 -27.18 29.39
C ILE A 810 -6.34 -27.47 30.45
N TYR A 811 -5.07 -27.34 30.10
CA TYR A 811 -3.97 -27.85 30.92
C TYR A 811 -2.96 -26.77 31.34
N LYS A 812 -2.60 -26.69 32.62
CA LYS A 812 -1.52 -25.81 33.12
C LYS A 812 -1.67 -24.33 32.75
N ASN A 813 -2.90 -23.83 32.65
CA ASN A 813 -3.14 -22.41 32.44
C ASN A 813 -3.20 -21.68 33.79
N THR A 814 -2.81 -20.41 33.81
CA THR A 814 -2.97 -19.54 34.97
C THR A 814 -4.17 -18.61 34.75
N PHE A 815 -5.05 -18.51 35.73
CA PHE A 815 -6.23 -17.65 35.71
C PHE A 815 -6.19 -16.68 36.88
N SER A 816 -6.47 -15.39 36.66
CA SER A 816 -6.50 -14.40 37.74
C SER A 816 -7.35 -13.19 37.43
N LYS A 817 -7.96 -12.55 38.45
CA LYS A 817 -8.70 -11.29 38.31
C LYS A 817 -9.94 -11.36 37.39
N LEU A 818 -10.53 -12.54 37.23
CA LEU A 818 -11.68 -12.77 36.35
C LEU A 818 -13.00 -12.90 37.13
N TYR A 819 -14.13 -12.84 36.44
CA TYR A 819 -15.41 -13.23 37.04
C TYR A 819 -15.60 -14.74 37.02
N LEU A 820 -15.37 -15.37 35.87
CA LEU A 820 -15.25 -16.82 35.70
C LEU A 820 -13.89 -17.14 35.09
N ALA A 821 -13.18 -18.12 35.62
CA ALA A 821 -11.95 -18.58 34.96
C ALA A 821 -12.28 -19.55 33.81
N GLY A 822 -13.10 -20.55 34.06
CA GLY A 822 -13.60 -21.51 33.08
C GLY A 822 -15.13 -21.58 33.02
N TYR A 823 -15.67 -21.70 31.82
CA TYR A 823 -17.10 -21.93 31.55
C TYR A 823 -17.25 -23.09 30.55
N ALA A 824 -17.85 -24.19 30.99
CA ALA A 824 -18.14 -25.35 30.14
C ALA A 824 -19.65 -25.46 29.93
N ALA A 825 -20.10 -25.39 28.68
CA ALA A 825 -21.53 -25.40 28.34
C ALA A 825 -21.88 -26.50 27.32
N ASN A 826 -23.13 -26.96 27.33
CA ASN A 826 -23.65 -28.00 26.43
C ASN A 826 -22.82 -29.30 26.49
N THR A 827 -22.63 -30.02 25.37
CA THR A 827 -22.07 -31.39 25.38
C THR A 827 -20.55 -31.38 25.14
N ASN A 828 -19.76 -31.61 26.20
CA ASN A 828 -18.28 -31.67 26.14
C ASN A 828 -17.75 -33.02 26.66
N VAL A 829 -18.49 -34.08 26.44
CA VAL A 829 -18.25 -35.43 26.94
C VAL A 829 -18.80 -36.44 25.93
N ASP A 830 -18.17 -37.59 25.79
CA ASP A 830 -18.69 -38.70 24.99
C ASP A 830 -19.93 -39.29 25.70
N PRO A 831 -21.11 -39.32 25.05
CA PRO A 831 -22.34 -39.84 25.65
C PRO A 831 -22.38 -41.38 25.81
N ASN A 832 -21.41 -42.10 25.23
CA ASN A 832 -21.28 -43.55 25.34
C ASN A 832 -20.19 -43.96 26.35
N ASP A 833 -19.17 -43.12 26.52
CA ASP A 833 -18.08 -43.29 27.48
C ASP A 833 -17.77 -41.96 28.18
N HIS A 834 -18.46 -41.71 29.29
CA HIS A 834 -18.41 -40.40 29.94
C HIS A 834 -17.04 -40.03 30.53
N ASP A 835 -16.06 -40.95 30.52
CA ASP A 835 -14.69 -40.68 30.94
C ASP A 835 -13.90 -39.91 29.87
N ILE A 836 -14.37 -39.90 28.62
CA ILE A 836 -13.73 -39.23 27.49
C ILE A 836 -14.40 -37.86 27.26
N GLY A 837 -13.60 -36.81 27.15
CA GLY A 837 -14.11 -35.47 26.84
C GLY A 837 -13.26 -34.33 27.39
N LEU A 838 -13.94 -33.30 27.91
CA LEU A 838 -13.28 -32.12 28.45
C LEU A 838 -12.69 -32.35 29.85
N HIS A 839 -11.38 -32.18 29.95
CA HIS A 839 -10.59 -32.25 31.17
C HIS A 839 -9.98 -30.89 31.53
N TRP A 840 -10.12 -30.51 32.80
CA TRP A 840 -9.44 -29.36 33.40
C TRP A 840 -8.37 -29.86 34.35
N VAL A 841 -7.11 -29.81 33.93
CA VAL A 841 -5.99 -30.46 34.64
C VAL A 841 -4.85 -29.47 34.86
N CYS A 842 -4.21 -29.53 36.03
CA CYS A 842 -2.99 -28.81 36.37
C CYS A 842 -3.05 -27.27 36.27
N ASN A 843 -4.25 -26.67 36.21
CA ASN A 843 -4.45 -25.23 36.11
C ASN A 843 -4.24 -24.53 37.46
N GLU A 844 -3.82 -23.27 37.43
CA GLU A 844 -3.65 -22.44 38.63
C GLU A 844 -4.63 -21.26 38.62
N PHE A 845 -5.55 -21.24 39.57
CA PHE A 845 -6.55 -20.20 39.78
C PHE A 845 -6.11 -19.28 40.92
N LYS A 846 -5.87 -18.00 40.62
CA LYS A 846 -5.35 -16.99 41.55
C LYS A 846 -6.40 -15.95 41.87
N LYS A 847 -6.58 -15.68 43.17
CA LYS A 847 -7.47 -14.62 43.64
C LYS A 847 -7.05 -13.24 43.09
N PRO A 848 -8.02 -12.32 42.88
CA PRO A 848 -9.45 -12.53 43.04
C PRO A 848 -10.06 -13.23 41.79
N ILE A 849 -10.96 -14.20 42.02
CA ILE A 849 -11.93 -14.67 41.02
C ILE A 849 -13.31 -14.52 41.69
N THR A 850 -14.27 -13.92 40.98
CA THR A 850 -15.52 -13.45 41.62
C THR A 850 -16.55 -14.55 41.83
N ALA A 851 -16.90 -15.29 40.78
CA ALA A 851 -17.99 -16.26 40.81
C ALA A 851 -17.50 -17.70 40.97
N ALA A 852 -16.75 -18.21 40.00
CA ALA A 852 -16.23 -19.57 40.04
C ALA A 852 -14.92 -19.75 39.26
N ASP A 853 -14.12 -20.72 39.71
CA ASP A 853 -12.93 -21.14 38.96
C ASP A 853 -13.38 -21.96 37.74
N ILE A 854 -14.26 -22.93 37.93
CA ILE A 854 -14.89 -23.70 36.85
C ILE A 854 -16.41 -23.70 37.05
N TYR A 855 -17.12 -23.22 36.03
CA TYR A 855 -18.58 -23.22 35.98
C TYR A 855 -19.07 -24.18 34.89
N LEU A 856 -19.95 -25.11 35.27
CA LEU A 856 -20.55 -26.12 34.42
C LEU A 856 -22.02 -25.82 34.15
N ASP A 857 -22.36 -25.68 32.87
CA ASP A 857 -23.71 -25.54 32.33
C ASP A 857 -23.94 -26.55 31.18
N GLY A 858 -23.70 -27.82 31.46
CA GLY A 858 -23.67 -28.90 30.47
C GLY A 858 -22.99 -30.15 31.00
N GLY A 859 -22.20 -30.80 30.14
CA GLY A 859 -21.33 -31.94 30.47
C GLY A 859 -19.85 -31.63 30.29
N MET A 860 -19.02 -32.39 30.99
CA MET A 860 -17.56 -32.52 30.87
C MET A 860 -17.22 -33.97 31.26
N SER A 861 -15.96 -34.41 31.12
CA SER A 861 -15.61 -35.79 31.53
C SER A 861 -15.98 -36.05 32.99
N ASP A 862 -16.64 -37.19 33.23
CA ASP A 862 -17.07 -37.68 34.54
C ASP A 862 -15.90 -37.81 35.50
N ASN A 863 -14.68 -38.08 35.00
CA ASN A 863 -13.49 -38.24 35.83
C ASN A 863 -12.49 -37.11 35.60
N GLN A 864 -12.51 -36.12 36.49
CA GLN A 864 -11.46 -35.09 36.53
C GLN A 864 -10.28 -35.62 37.37
N GLY A 865 -9.40 -36.37 36.69
CA GLY A 865 -8.23 -37.05 37.26
C GLY A 865 -8.54 -38.41 37.89
N LEU A 866 -7.50 -39.22 38.13
CA LEU A 866 -7.62 -40.60 38.61
C LEU A 866 -6.68 -40.89 39.81
N CYS A 867 -7.17 -41.60 40.83
CA CYS A 867 -6.36 -41.96 42.01
C CYS A 867 -5.60 -43.29 41.89
N ASN A 868 -6.15 -44.26 41.16
CA ASN A 868 -5.59 -45.61 41.00
C ASN A 868 -5.21 -45.81 39.53
N GLY A 869 -3.93 -46.00 39.23
CA GLY A 869 -3.44 -46.24 37.86
C GLY A 869 -3.39 -45.01 36.94
N GLY A 870 -3.63 -43.81 37.47
CA GLY A 870 -3.54 -42.54 36.73
C GLY A 870 -3.15 -41.36 37.63
N THR A 871 -3.17 -40.14 37.08
CA THR A 871 -2.73 -38.92 37.77
C THR A 871 -3.93 -38.12 38.30
N ALA A 872 -3.85 -37.64 39.54
CA ALA A 872 -4.83 -36.72 40.10
C ALA A 872 -4.85 -35.38 39.33
N ALA A 873 -5.99 -34.69 39.29
CA ALA A 873 -6.20 -33.54 38.40
C ALA A 873 -5.24 -32.36 38.60
N GLY A 874 -4.62 -32.22 39.77
CA GLY A 874 -3.53 -31.27 39.98
C GLY A 874 -3.88 -29.77 39.89
N ASN A 875 -5.15 -29.38 39.76
CA ASN A 875 -5.51 -27.96 39.77
C ASN A 875 -5.27 -27.32 41.13
N LEU A 876 -4.83 -26.07 41.12
CA LEU A 876 -4.68 -25.21 42.28
C LEU A 876 -5.78 -24.15 42.26
N PHE A 877 -6.85 -24.37 43.01
CA PHE A 877 -8.03 -23.50 43.05
C PHE A 877 -7.76 -22.16 43.72
N SER A 878 -8.62 -21.18 43.49
CA SER A 878 -8.45 -19.83 44.01
C SER A 878 -8.88 -19.76 45.47
N TRP A 879 -9.83 -20.56 45.92
CA TRP A 879 -10.22 -20.74 47.32
C TRP A 879 -9.92 -22.16 47.81
N SER A 880 -10.04 -22.40 49.12
CA SER A 880 -9.93 -23.75 49.68
C SER A 880 -10.91 -23.95 50.82
N SER A 881 -11.43 -25.17 50.95
CA SER A 881 -12.36 -25.57 52.02
C SER A 881 -11.78 -25.41 53.43
N GLN A 882 -10.44 -25.44 53.56
CA GLN A 882 -9.73 -25.45 54.85
C GLN A 882 -9.48 -24.07 55.49
N LEU A 883 -9.72 -22.95 54.78
CA LEU A 883 -9.37 -21.61 55.27
C LEU A 883 -10.50 -20.84 55.97
N GLY A 884 -11.67 -21.44 56.23
CA GLY A 884 -12.66 -20.96 57.21
C GLY A 884 -13.21 -19.54 57.03
N GLY A 885 -13.06 -18.92 55.85
CA GLY A 885 -13.50 -17.55 55.59
C GLY A 885 -14.91 -17.50 55.00
N SER A 886 -15.83 -16.80 55.67
CA SER A 886 -17.17 -16.47 55.14
C SER A 886 -17.08 -15.56 53.91
N TYR A 887 -16.94 -16.13 52.71
CA TYR A 887 -17.33 -15.48 51.47
C TYR A 887 -18.47 -16.30 50.87
N SER A 888 -19.70 -15.80 51.01
CA SER A 888 -20.91 -16.59 50.78
C SER A 888 -21.21 -16.91 49.29
N ASN A 889 -20.51 -16.29 48.34
CA ASN A 889 -20.93 -16.28 46.93
C ASN A 889 -19.93 -16.87 45.92
N HIS A 890 -18.67 -17.15 46.26
CA HIS A 890 -17.71 -17.79 45.34
C HIS A 890 -17.64 -19.30 45.57
N LYS A 891 -17.46 -20.08 44.49
CA LYS A 891 -17.23 -21.54 44.51
C LYS A 891 -16.18 -21.94 43.50
N ASP A 892 -15.22 -22.76 43.91
CA ASP A 892 -14.18 -23.24 42.99
C ASP A 892 -14.82 -24.08 41.87
N LEU A 893 -15.72 -25.00 42.23
CA LEU A 893 -16.54 -25.77 41.29
C LEU A 893 -18.02 -25.44 41.45
N GLN A 894 -18.66 -25.01 40.36
CA GLN A 894 -20.08 -24.65 40.33
C GLN A 894 -20.78 -25.31 39.14
N ALA A 895 -22.00 -25.83 39.33
CA ALA A 895 -22.84 -26.40 38.28
C ALA A 895 -24.28 -25.85 38.34
N THR A 896 -24.93 -25.69 37.17
CA THR A 896 -26.36 -25.33 37.05
C THR A 896 -27.28 -26.47 37.52
N ILE A 897 -28.44 -26.15 38.09
CA ILE A 897 -29.48 -27.12 38.47
C ILE A 897 -30.10 -27.72 37.18
N GLY A 898 -29.53 -28.81 36.68
CA GLY A 898 -29.93 -29.46 35.42
C GLY A 898 -28.85 -30.28 34.72
N SER A 899 -27.58 -30.18 35.12
CA SER A 899 -26.50 -31.06 34.61
C SER A 899 -26.80 -32.51 35.00
N THR A 900 -26.75 -33.45 34.05
CA THR A 900 -27.05 -34.88 34.30
C THR A 900 -25.87 -35.67 34.86
N ASP A 901 -24.69 -35.08 34.85
CA ASP A 901 -23.43 -35.81 35.00
C ASP A 901 -22.92 -35.72 36.44
N ASN A 902 -22.34 -36.83 36.92
CA ASN A 902 -21.76 -36.95 38.25
C ASN A 902 -20.24 -36.87 38.10
N ILE A 903 -19.69 -35.67 38.25
CA ILE A 903 -18.27 -35.43 38.10
C ILE A 903 -17.53 -35.88 39.36
N VAL A 904 -16.70 -36.91 39.23
CA VAL A 904 -15.71 -37.32 40.22
C VAL A 904 -14.47 -36.46 40.03
N TYR A 905 -14.15 -35.64 41.04
CA TYR A 905 -12.96 -34.80 41.04
C TYR A 905 -11.90 -35.39 41.97
N SER A 906 -10.84 -35.96 41.38
CA SER A 906 -9.75 -36.61 42.10
C SER A 906 -8.58 -35.66 42.32
N HIS A 907 -8.30 -35.29 43.57
CA HIS A 907 -7.21 -34.36 43.90
C HIS A 907 -6.07 -35.03 44.67
N HIS A 908 -4.87 -34.45 44.57
CA HIS A 908 -3.70 -34.94 45.30
C HIS A 908 -3.88 -34.81 46.82
N LYS A 909 -3.20 -35.68 47.56
CA LYS A 909 -3.12 -35.66 49.03
C LYS A 909 -2.42 -34.42 49.56
N LEU A 910 -2.96 -33.88 50.66
CA LEU A 910 -2.44 -32.71 51.35
C LEU A 910 -1.24 -33.05 52.25
N ALA A 911 -0.03 -32.57 51.92
CA ALA A 911 1.16 -32.70 52.77
C ALA A 911 1.57 -31.37 53.42
N GLY A 912 1.05 -31.08 54.62
CA GLY A 912 1.72 -30.17 55.59
C GLY A 912 1.46 -28.65 55.51
N ALA A 913 0.84 -28.11 54.48
CA ALA A 913 0.12 -26.82 54.40
C ALA A 913 -0.49 -26.74 52.98
N PRO A 914 -1.74 -26.28 52.77
CA PRO A 914 -2.45 -26.60 51.53
C PRO A 914 -1.94 -25.78 50.32
N PRO A 915 -1.34 -26.40 49.29
CA PRO A 915 -1.76 -26.09 47.93
C PRO A 915 -3.31 -26.21 47.90
N LYS A 916 -3.98 -25.26 47.25
CA LYS A 916 -5.45 -25.16 47.22
C LYS A 916 -6.04 -26.24 46.30
N LEU A 917 -5.78 -27.52 46.62
CA LEU A 917 -6.09 -28.69 45.80
C LEU A 917 -7.52 -29.18 45.98
N GLU A 918 -8.05 -29.05 47.20
CA GLU A 918 -9.42 -29.47 47.53
C GLU A 918 -10.39 -28.32 47.17
N PRO A 919 -11.28 -28.50 46.18
CA PRO A 919 -12.17 -27.44 45.74
C PRO A 919 -13.35 -27.21 46.70
N LEU A 920 -13.77 -25.95 46.82
CA LEU A 920 -15.02 -25.54 47.44
C LEU A 920 -16.19 -25.64 46.44
N VAL A 921 -17.11 -26.58 46.68
CA VAL A 921 -18.24 -26.88 45.77
C VAL A 921 -19.55 -26.19 46.20
N TRP A 922 -20.39 -25.73 45.25
CA TRP A 922 -21.76 -25.23 45.54
C TRP A 922 -22.77 -26.34 45.80
N ASN A 923 -22.75 -27.41 44.99
CA ASN A 923 -23.72 -28.51 44.98
C ASN A 923 -22.98 -29.85 44.95
N THR A 924 -22.90 -30.53 46.10
CA THR A 924 -22.27 -31.86 46.23
C THR A 924 -23.02 -32.98 45.53
N SER A 925 -24.18 -32.69 44.92
CA SER A 925 -24.96 -33.68 44.17
C SER A 925 -24.43 -33.92 42.76
N HIS A 926 -23.56 -33.05 42.24
CA HIS A 926 -22.93 -33.18 40.90
C HIS A 926 -21.41 -33.33 40.96
N TYR A 927 -20.77 -32.90 42.04
CA TYR A 927 -19.33 -33.10 42.22
C TYR A 927 -19.08 -34.01 43.41
N GLN A 928 -18.48 -35.17 43.14
CA GLN A 928 -17.94 -36.07 44.14
C GLN A 928 -16.43 -35.81 44.27
N ILE A 929 -16.02 -35.17 45.37
CA ILE A 929 -14.62 -34.87 45.63
C ILE A 929 -13.93 -36.08 46.26
N SER A 930 -12.80 -36.51 45.67
CA SER A 930 -12.02 -37.67 46.10
C SER A 930 -10.55 -37.30 46.33
N GLU A 931 -10.00 -37.61 47.50
CA GLU A 931 -8.57 -37.42 47.79
C GLU A 931 -7.77 -38.68 47.39
N CYS A 932 -6.76 -38.50 46.55
CA CYS A 932 -5.84 -39.56 46.15
C CYS A 932 -4.76 -39.78 47.22
N LEU A 933 -5.06 -40.65 48.19
CA LEU A 933 -4.25 -40.91 49.39
C LEU A 933 -2.77 -41.31 49.12
N ASN A 934 -2.46 -41.80 47.93
CA ASN A 934 -1.13 -42.24 47.51
C ASN A 934 -0.37 -41.23 46.63
N GLN A 935 -1.01 -40.12 46.21
CA GLN A 935 -0.40 -39.13 45.31
C GLN A 935 -0.22 -37.79 46.03
N THR A 936 1.00 -37.45 46.42
CA THR A 936 1.29 -36.15 47.06
C THR A 936 1.60 -35.09 46.01
N TYR A 937 1.03 -33.89 46.16
CA TYR A 937 1.32 -32.81 45.23
C TYR A 937 2.75 -32.27 45.39
N SER A 938 3.43 -32.03 44.27
CA SER A 938 4.75 -31.42 44.18
C SER A 938 4.82 -30.43 43.01
N SER A 939 5.90 -29.65 42.91
CA SER A 939 6.15 -28.79 41.74
C SER A 939 6.22 -29.56 40.42
N ASN A 940 6.52 -30.86 40.47
CA ASN A 940 6.67 -31.73 39.31
C ASN A 940 5.38 -32.51 38.99
N SER A 941 4.32 -32.39 39.81
CA SER A 941 3.05 -33.10 39.58
C SER A 941 2.32 -32.65 38.31
N CYS A 942 2.72 -31.51 37.75
CA CYS A 942 2.09 -30.88 36.61
C CYS A 942 3.17 -30.29 35.67
N PRO A 943 3.98 -31.09 34.95
CA PRO A 943 4.96 -30.55 34.02
C PRO A 943 4.27 -29.87 32.82
N VAL A 944 4.93 -28.97 32.11
CA VAL A 944 4.39 -28.48 30.83
C VAL A 944 4.65 -29.56 29.77
N GLU A 945 3.62 -29.98 29.03
CA GLU A 945 3.70 -31.10 28.07
C GLU A 945 4.01 -30.59 26.65
N LYS A 946 3.41 -29.45 26.27
CA LYS A 946 3.70 -28.75 25.02
C LYS A 946 4.05 -27.30 25.29
N SER A 947 5.01 -26.81 24.52
CA SER A 947 5.47 -25.42 24.56
C SER A 947 5.50 -24.86 23.14
N GLY A 948 4.86 -23.71 22.97
CA GLY A 948 4.98 -22.81 21.83
C GLY A 948 6.05 -21.75 22.04
N LEU A 949 6.95 -21.90 23.03
CA LEU A 949 8.04 -20.95 23.26
C LEU A 949 9.15 -21.07 22.20
N PRO A 950 9.88 -19.97 21.95
CA PRO A 950 11.06 -19.99 21.09
C PRO A 950 12.18 -20.87 21.65
N PRO A 951 12.93 -21.57 20.79
CA PRO A 951 14.17 -22.23 21.20
C PRO A 951 15.15 -21.23 21.85
N GLY A 952 15.59 -21.51 23.08
CA GLY A 952 16.55 -20.68 23.83
C GLY A 952 15.93 -19.68 24.83
N ILE A 953 14.61 -19.61 24.94
CA ILE A 953 13.95 -19.03 26.11
C ILE A 953 13.89 -20.12 27.20
N ASP A 954 14.23 -19.76 28.44
CA ASP A 954 14.14 -20.68 29.57
C ASP A 954 12.73 -21.27 29.62
N LEU A 955 12.66 -22.59 29.47
CA LEU A 955 11.41 -23.29 29.53
C LEU A 955 10.84 -23.20 30.96
N PRO A 956 9.51 -23.17 31.13
CA PRO A 956 8.90 -23.14 32.44
C PRO A 956 9.41 -24.30 33.32
N PRO A 957 9.52 -24.10 34.65
CA PRO A 957 9.88 -25.18 35.57
C PRO A 957 8.96 -26.40 35.36
N GLY A 958 9.55 -27.55 35.05
CA GLY A 958 8.84 -28.77 34.60
C GLY A 958 9.22 -29.22 33.19
N ILE A 959 9.72 -28.31 32.33
CA ILE A 959 10.56 -28.65 31.18
C ILE A 959 11.98 -28.14 31.47
N GLN A 960 12.46 -28.37 32.69
CA GLN A 960 13.89 -28.45 32.87
C GLN A 960 14.25 -29.88 32.46
N SER A 961 14.76 -30.05 31.24
CA SER A 961 15.69 -31.14 31.03
C SER A 961 16.93 -30.82 31.89
N THR A 962 16.87 -31.09 33.20
CA THR A 962 18.07 -31.62 33.82
C THR A 962 18.35 -32.88 33.02
N MET A 963 19.32 -32.80 32.12
CA MET A 963 19.66 -33.94 31.29
C MET A 963 19.82 -35.13 32.21
N PRO A 964 19.03 -36.19 31.99
CA PRO A 964 18.91 -37.22 32.99
C PRO A 964 20.30 -37.86 33.10
N SER A 965 20.89 -37.75 34.29
CA SER A 965 22.17 -38.41 34.57
C SER A 965 22.04 -39.91 34.28
N TYR A 966 23.13 -40.57 33.90
CA TYR A 966 23.16 -42.02 33.76
C TYR A 966 22.53 -42.74 34.97
N ALA A 967 22.79 -42.26 36.21
CA ALA A 967 22.23 -42.83 37.43
C ALA A 967 20.70 -42.75 37.49
N SER A 968 20.10 -41.64 37.06
CA SER A 968 18.64 -41.48 37.03
C SER A 968 17.98 -42.32 35.94
N VAL A 969 18.60 -42.39 34.75
CA VAL A 969 18.10 -43.24 33.65
C VAL A 969 18.18 -44.72 34.04
N SER A 970 19.30 -45.14 34.63
CA SER A 970 19.49 -46.52 35.06
C SER A 970 18.52 -46.92 36.18
N ALA A 971 18.24 -46.02 37.14
CA ALA A 971 17.26 -46.29 38.19
C ALA A 971 15.83 -46.46 37.65
N GLN A 972 15.40 -45.57 36.74
CA GLN A 972 14.08 -45.65 36.12
C GLN A 972 13.94 -46.89 35.21
N ALA A 973 14.99 -47.21 34.45
CA ALA A 973 15.04 -48.42 33.64
C ALA A 973 14.97 -49.70 34.51
N THR A 974 15.63 -49.70 35.68
CA THR A 974 15.53 -50.81 36.66
C THR A 974 14.09 -50.96 37.15
N GLU A 975 13.43 -49.85 37.49
CA GLU A 975 12.05 -49.87 37.98
C GLU A 975 11.09 -50.45 36.93
N TYR A 976 11.15 -50.01 35.68
CA TYR A 976 10.33 -50.57 34.60
C TYR A 976 10.65 -52.05 34.34
N ALA A 977 11.92 -52.44 34.41
CA ALA A 977 12.32 -53.84 34.26
C ALA A 977 11.77 -54.71 35.41
N GLU A 978 11.80 -54.24 36.66
CA GLU A 978 11.23 -54.92 37.82
C GLU A 978 9.71 -55.01 37.74
N GLN A 979 9.01 -53.95 37.34
CA GLN A 979 7.56 -53.94 37.14
C GLN A 979 7.13 -54.90 36.02
N MET A 980 7.79 -54.86 34.86
CA MET A 980 7.53 -55.80 33.76
C MET A 980 7.84 -57.25 34.16
N ALA A 981 8.88 -57.50 34.97
CA ALA A 981 9.20 -58.83 35.47
C ALA A 981 8.19 -59.34 36.51
N ALA A 982 7.75 -58.48 37.43
CA ALA A 982 6.71 -58.80 38.42
C ALA A 982 5.41 -59.20 37.72
N LEU A 983 4.99 -58.44 36.71
CA LEU A 983 3.78 -58.73 35.94
C LEU A 983 3.92 -59.99 35.08
N ASN A 984 5.08 -60.22 34.45
CA ASN A 984 5.36 -61.46 33.72
C ASN A 984 5.43 -62.71 34.64
N SER A 985 5.82 -62.56 35.90
CA SER A 985 5.81 -63.68 36.86
C SER A 985 4.41 -64.04 37.35
N SER A 986 3.48 -63.09 37.31
CA SER A 986 2.07 -63.26 37.69
C SER A 986 1.19 -63.86 36.59
N SER A 987 1.68 -63.95 35.35
CA SER A 987 0.88 -64.35 34.17
C SER A 987 0.92 -65.85 33.82
N SER A 988 1.50 -66.69 34.68
CA SER A 988 1.64 -68.14 34.38
C SER A 988 0.39 -68.99 34.65
N GLU A 989 -0.71 -68.44 35.17
CA GLU A 989 -1.98 -69.18 35.28
C GLU A 989 -3.20 -68.30 34.91
N THR A 990 -3.84 -68.67 33.79
CA THR A 990 -5.24 -68.43 33.36
C THR A 990 -5.63 -67.16 32.57
N THR A 991 -6.07 -67.42 31.32
CA THR A 991 -7.04 -66.74 30.42
C THR A 991 -6.96 -65.23 30.13
N GLU A 992 -6.97 -64.92 28.83
CA GLU A 992 -6.82 -63.65 28.08
C GLU A 992 -7.72 -62.44 28.45
N ASP A 993 -8.37 -62.40 29.62
CA ASP A 993 -9.32 -61.32 29.96
C ASP A 993 -9.28 -60.95 31.46
N SER A 994 -8.11 -60.54 31.95
CA SER A 994 -7.92 -60.02 33.31
C SER A 994 -7.28 -58.63 33.28
N ASP A 995 -7.64 -57.76 34.24
CA ASP A 995 -7.14 -56.38 34.43
C ASP A 995 -5.61 -56.23 34.28
N ASN A 996 -4.84 -57.27 34.61
CA ASN A 996 -3.38 -57.33 34.45
C ASN A 996 -2.93 -57.13 32.99
N GLY A 997 -3.78 -57.39 31.99
CA GLY A 997 -3.46 -57.22 30.56
C GLY A 997 -3.51 -55.77 30.07
N ALA A 998 -4.33 -54.91 30.69
CA ALA A 998 -4.37 -53.49 30.41
C ALA A 998 -3.19 -52.78 31.10
N GLU A 999 -2.95 -53.12 32.37
CA GLU A 999 -1.81 -52.62 33.15
C GLU A 999 -0.46 -53.00 32.53
N PHE A 1000 -0.31 -54.23 32.02
CA PHE A 1000 0.90 -54.65 31.29
C PHE A 1000 1.09 -53.91 29.96
N LYS A 1001 0.00 -53.58 29.24
CA LYS A 1001 0.07 -52.79 28.00
C LYS A 1001 0.43 -51.32 28.29
N GLN A 1002 -0.12 -50.76 29.36
CA GLN A 1002 0.18 -49.42 29.86
C GLN A 1002 1.67 -49.30 30.23
N ILE A 1003 2.16 -50.17 31.12
CA ILE A 1003 3.57 -50.16 31.57
C ILE A 1003 4.53 -50.42 30.40
N ARG A 1004 4.15 -51.29 29.45
CA ARG A 1004 4.96 -51.48 28.24
C ARG A 1004 5.03 -50.22 27.39
N ARG A 1005 3.89 -49.51 27.22
CA ARG A 1005 3.84 -48.24 26.48
C ARG A 1005 4.68 -47.16 27.16
N GLU A 1006 4.58 -47.03 28.48
CA GLU A 1006 5.36 -46.08 29.29
C GLU A 1006 6.87 -46.38 29.22
N ASN A 1007 7.25 -47.67 29.30
CA ASN A 1007 8.64 -48.09 29.10
C ASN A 1007 9.13 -47.80 27.66
N ASP A 1008 8.29 -48.02 26.65
CA ASP A 1008 8.64 -47.72 25.26
C ASP A 1008 8.81 -46.19 25.05
N GLU A 1009 7.89 -45.38 25.55
CA GLU A 1009 7.95 -43.91 25.52
C GLU A 1009 9.21 -43.40 26.23
N PHE A 1010 9.52 -43.95 27.42
CA PHE A 1010 10.76 -43.67 28.15
C PHE A 1010 12.01 -43.94 27.31
N TRP A 1011 12.15 -45.13 26.72
CA TRP A 1011 13.34 -45.46 25.92
C TRP A 1011 13.45 -44.62 24.63
N HIS A 1012 12.32 -44.22 24.06
CA HIS A 1012 12.31 -43.31 22.93
C HIS A 1012 12.83 -41.92 23.34
N GLU A 1013 12.32 -41.38 24.45
CA GLU A 1013 12.73 -40.09 25.01
C GLU A 1013 14.21 -40.08 25.39
N ILE A 1014 14.71 -41.13 26.07
CA ILE A 1014 16.14 -41.26 26.41
C ILE A 1014 17.02 -41.33 25.15
N SER A 1015 16.60 -42.06 24.11
CA SER A 1015 17.36 -42.11 22.85
C SER A 1015 17.41 -40.74 22.17
N SER A 1016 16.30 -39.99 22.18
CA SER A 1016 16.23 -38.63 21.65
C SER A 1016 17.06 -37.64 22.46
N PHE A 1017 17.06 -37.76 23.79
CA PHE A 1017 17.91 -36.94 24.67
C PHE A 1017 19.39 -37.24 24.46
N TYR A 1018 19.79 -38.50 24.42
CA TYR A 1018 21.19 -38.88 24.15
C TYR A 1018 21.67 -38.35 22.79
N MET A 1019 20.81 -38.33 21.76
CA MET A 1019 21.14 -37.74 20.45
C MET A 1019 21.20 -36.20 20.47
N ALA A 1020 20.47 -35.55 21.37
CA ALA A 1020 20.44 -34.09 21.52
C ALA A 1020 21.44 -33.56 22.56
N ASP A 1021 22.04 -34.45 23.37
CA ASP A 1021 22.97 -34.12 24.45
C ASP A 1021 24.33 -33.67 23.92
N THR A 1022 24.54 -32.37 23.88
CA THR A 1022 25.83 -31.76 23.51
C THR A 1022 26.78 -31.58 24.69
N THR A 1023 26.40 -32.03 25.90
CA THR A 1023 27.12 -31.81 27.16
C THR A 1023 27.79 -33.08 27.70
N GLY A 1024 27.42 -34.26 27.18
CA GLY A 1024 27.93 -35.57 27.61
C GLY A 1024 27.40 -36.02 28.97
N ALA A 1025 26.14 -35.71 29.29
CA ALA A 1025 25.50 -36.09 30.56
C ALA A 1025 25.28 -37.61 30.68
N ILE A 1026 25.19 -38.31 29.55
CA ILE A 1026 25.32 -39.77 29.45
C ILE A 1026 26.42 -40.05 28.43
N SER A 1027 27.51 -40.69 28.86
CA SER A 1027 28.59 -41.07 27.93
C SER A 1027 28.13 -42.16 26.96
N LYS A 1028 28.85 -42.30 25.84
CA LYS A 1028 28.58 -43.39 24.90
C LYS A 1028 28.65 -44.76 25.57
N GLU A 1029 29.66 -44.97 26.41
CA GLU A 1029 29.87 -46.21 27.15
C GLU A 1029 28.74 -46.46 28.17
N GLU A 1030 28.24 -45.40 28.81
CA GLU A 1030 27.08 -45.46 29.71
C GLU A 1030 25.79 -45.82 28.98
N MET A 1031 25.58 -45.26 27.78
CA MET A 1031 24.41 -45.59 26.96
C MET A 1031 24.50 -47.01 26.36
N GLU A 1032 25.68 -47.44 25.93
CA GLU A 1032 25.93 -48.83 25.53
C GLU A 1032 25.64 -49.81 26.68
N LEU A 1033 26.03 -49.46 27.91
CA LEU A 1033 25.74 -50.25 29.11
C LEU A 1033 24.23 -50.31 29.39
N LEU A 1034 23.50 -49.19 29.28
CA LEU A 1034 22.03 -49.17 29.43
C LEU A 1034 21.35 -50.08 28.40
N LEU A 1035 21.69 -49.93 27.12
CA LEU A 1035 21.06 -50.68 26.03
C LEU A 1035 21.37 -52.18 26.09
N SER A 1036 22.57 -52.56 26.51
CA SER A 1036 22.94 -53.97 26.72
C SER A 1036 22.35 -54.57 27.99
N THR A 1037 22.01 -53.76 29.00
CA THR A 1037 21.42 -54.24 30.26
C THR A 1037 19.92 -54.46 30.16
N TYR A 1038 19.20 -53.56 29.49
CA TYR A 1038 17.73 -53.54 29.50
C TYR A 1038 17.07 -53.96 28.17
N GLU A 1039 17.85 -54.10 27.09
CA GLU A 1039 17.41 -54.64 25.80
C GLU A 1039 16.07 -54.09 25.24
N PRO A 1040 15.90 -52.76 25.15
CA PRO A 1040 14.62 -52.13 24.83
C PRO A 1040 14.20 -52.32 23.37
N ARG A 1041 13.14 -53.11 23.15
CA ARG A 1041 12.75 -53.62 21.81
C ARG A 1041 12.33 -52.55 20.81
N ASN A 1042 11.72 -51.47 21.28
CA ASN A 1042 11.19 -50.39 20.45
C ASN A 1042 12.29 -49.48 19.86
N ILE A 1043 13.48 -49.45 20.45
CA ILE A 1043 14.63 -48.68 19.96
C ILE A 1043 15.77 -49.57 19.42
N GLN A 1044 15.45 -50.81 19.04
CA GLN A 1044 16.41 -51.78 18.50
C GLN A 1044 17.28 -51.24 17.35
N ARG A 1045 16.72 -50.40 16.48
CA ARG A 1045 17.49 -49.78 15.38
C ARG A 1045 18.52 -48.77 15.89
N PHE A 1046 18.14 -47.94 16.86
CA PHE A 1046 19.06 -47.03 17.53
C PHE A 1046 20.14 -47.80 18.29
N ALA A 1047 19.77 -48.88 18.99
CA ALA A 1047 20.71 -49.75 19.68
C ALA A 1047 21.67 -50.47 18.72
N SER A 1048 21.22 -50.85 17.51
CA SER A 1048 22.06 -51.48 16.50
C SER A 1048 23.15 -50.55 15.95
N ALA A 1049 22.92 -49.23 16.01
CA ALA A 1049 23.88 -48.21 15.58
C ALA A 1049 24.90 -47.88 16.66
N LEU A 1050 24.55 -48.10 17.94
CA LEU A 1050 25.38 -47.76 19.08
C LEU A 1050 26.20 -48.94 19.62
N LEU A 1051 25.61 -50.13 19.72
CA LEU A 1051 26.23 -51.33 20.29
C LEU A 1051 27.20 -52.01 19.32
N ALA A 1052 28.35 -52.46 19.81
CA ALA A 1052 29.27 -53.31 19.06
C ALA A 1052 28.59 -54.63 18.63
N SER A 1053 29.00 -55.20 17.49
CA SER A 1053 28.36 -56.39 16.88
C SER A 1053 28.22 -57.61 17.81
N GLY A 1054 29.09 -57.74 18.82
CA GLY A 1054 29.01 -58.80 19.84
C GLY A 1054 27.93 -58.60 20.92
N ASN A 1055 27.28 -57.43 20.98
CA ASN A 1055 26.28 -57.06 22.00
C ASN A 1055 24.88 -56.84 21.40
N GLN A 1056 24.64 -57.28 20.15
CA GLN A 1056 23.38 -57.08 19.42
C GLN A 1056 22.46 -58.32 19.42
N GLU A 1057 22.72 -59.33 20.26
CA GLU A 1057 22.01 -60.62 20.23
C GLU A 1057 20.48 -60.51 20.44
N TRP A 1058 20.02 -59.46 21.11
CA TRP A 1058 18.60 -59.18 21.39
C TRP A 1058 17.90 -58.34 20.29
N ILE A 1059 18.66 -57.83 19.32
CA ILE A 1059 18.16 -57.02 18.20
C ILE A 1059 17.68 -57.96 17.09
N GLY A 1060 16.40 -57.83 16.69
CA GLY A 1060 15.85 -58.66 15.62
C GLY A 1060 16.58 -58.47 14.29
N GLN A 1061 16.70 -59.51 13.46
CA GLN A 1061 17.44 -59.47 12.18
C GLN A 1061 17.01 -58.35 11.21
N SER A 1062 15.75 -57.92 11.24
CA SER A 1062 15.26 -56.78 10.44
C SER A 1062 15.66 -55.40 10.99
N ASN A 1063 16.20 -55.38 12.20
CA ASN A 1063 16.69 -54.19 12.91
C ASN A 1063 18.20 -54.26 13.19
N ALA A 1064 18.83 -55.43 13.06
CA ALA A 1064 20.27 -55.64 13.15
C ALA A 1064 20.89 -55.39 11.77
N TYR A 1065 22.00 -54.66 11.71
CA TYR A 1065 22.59 -54.20 10.46
C TYR A 1065 23.18 -55.38 9.65
N GLY A 1066 22.38 -55.94 8.74
CA GLY A 1066 22.75 -56.98 7.78
C GLY A 1066 22.67 -56.44 6.36
N VAL A 1067 23.80 -55.90 5.90
CA VAL A 1067 24.15 -55.60 4.51
C VAL A 1067 23.67 -56.73 3.58
N THR A 1068 22.71 -56.52 2.67
CA THR A 1068 22.69 -57.28 1.40
C THR A 1068 21.83 -56.80 0.23
N ASP A 1069 20.81 -55.94 0.33
CA ASP A 1069 19.83 -55.82 -0.79
C ASP A 1069 19.43 -54.42 -1.32
N MET A 1070 20.16 -53.32 -1.07
CA MET A 1070 19.98 -52.04 -1.83
C MET A 1070 21.02 -51.81 -2.93
N ALA A 1071 21.20 -52.80 -3.78
CA ALA A 1071 22.21 -52.80 -4.84
C ALA A 1071 21.94 -51.92 -6.07
N GLU A 1072 20.94 -51.02 -6.13
CA GLU A 1072 20.60 -50.38 -7.43
C GLU A 1072 20.40 -48.84 -7.48
N ALA A 1073 20.68 -48.07 -6.43
CA ALA A 1073 20.78 -46.60 -6.53
C ALA A 1073 22.15 -46.11 -6.06
N ALA A 1074 23.16 -46.16 -6.94
CA ALA A 1074 24.54 -45.89 -6.57
C ALA A 1074 24.81 -44.40 -6.25
N LEU A 1075 24.96 -44.08 -4.96
CA LEU A 1075 25.68 -42.92 -4.47
C LEU A 1075 27.21 -43.20 -4.55
N PRO A 1076 28.09 -42.20 -4.77
CA PRO A 1076 29.50 -42.44 -5.05
C PRO A 1076 30.23 -43.04 -3.84
N SER A 1077 30.89 -44.18 -4.02
CA SER A 1077 31.78 -44.77 -3.01
C SER A 1077 33.17 -44.14 -3.05
N MET A 1078 33.78 -43.89 -1.88
CA MET A 1078 35.15 -43.35 -1.74
C MET A 1078 36.19 -44.22 -2.46
N VAL A 1079 37.22 -43.57 -3.03
CA VAL A 1079 38.41 -44.23 -3.59
C VAL A 1079 39.62 -43.83 -2.75
N GLY A 1080 40.03 -44.71 -1.83
CA GLY A 1080 41.30 -44.55 -1.09
C GLY A 1080 41.34 -43.41 -0.07
N GLU A 1081 40.38 -43.36 0.85
CA GLU A 1081 40.29 -42.38 1.96
C GLU A 1081 40.09 -40.90 1.55
N GLU A 1082 39.97 -40.60 0.25
CA GLU A 1082 39.51 -39.30 -0.25
C GLU A 1082 38.14 -39.41 -0.95
N LEU A 1083 37.34 -38.35 -0.86
CA LEU A 1083 36.13 -38.17 -1.67
C LEU A 1083 36.49 -38.25 -3.16
N PRO A 1084 35.66 -38.86 -4.03
CA PRO A 1084 35.94 -38.87 -5.46
C PRO A 1084 36.11 -37.44 -5.99
N SER A 1085 37.11 -37.22 -6.86
CA SER A 1085 37.46 -35.90 -7.39
C SER A 1085 36.32 -35.21 -8.14
N ASP A 1086 35.34 -35.98 -8.62
CA ASP A 1086 34.16 -35.49 -9.31
C ASP A 1086 32.89 -35.86 -8.54
N ILE A 1087 32.45 -34.94 -7.68
CA ILE A 1087 31.07 -34.90 -7.20
C ILE A 1087 30.20 -34.47 -8.38
N PRO A 1088 29.09 -35.17 -8.72
CA PRO A 1088 28.22 -34.79 -9.83
C PRO A 1088 27.83 -33.31 -9.76
N GLU A 1089 27.89 -32.59 -10.87
CA GLU A 1089 27.79 -31.11 -10.96
C GLU A 1089 26.52 -30.53 -10.31
N TRP A 1090 25.47 -31.34 -10.17
CA TRP A 1090 24.23 -30.98 -9.48
C TRP A 1090 24.36 -30.86 -7.94
N PHE A 1091 25.34 -31.52 -7.33
CA PHE A 1091 25.66 -31.40 -5.90
C PHE A 1091 26.69 -30.29 -5.60
N ALA A 1092 27.35 -29.73 -6.62
CA ALA A 1092 28.46 -28.78 -6.46
C ALA A 1092 28.05 -27.29 -6.37
N GLY A 1093 26.74 -26.98 -6.41
CA GLY A 1093 26.24 -25.62 -6.27
C GLY A 1093 26.18 -25.12 -4.82
N GLU A 1094 26.03 -23.80 -4.62
CA GLU A 1094 25.92 -23.09 -3.32
C GLU A 1094 24.82 -23.61 -2.37
N PHE A 1095 24.10 -24.64 -2.79
CA PHE A 1095 23.01 -25.29 -2.08
C PHE A 1095 23.42 -25.86 -0.72
N PHE A 1096 24.65 -26.34 -0.51
CA PHE A 1096 25.10 -26.92 0.76
C PHE A 1096 25.85 -25.96 1.70
N ALA A 1097 25.77 -24.65 1.45
CA ALA A 1097 26.29 -23.63 2.36
C ALA A 1097 25.44 -23.41 3.63
N SER A 1098 24.26 -24.05 3.73
CA SER A 1098 23.38 -23.99 4.91
C SER A 1098 23.32 -25.32 5.66
N ALA A 1099 23.38 -25.25 7.00
CA ALA A 1099 23.32 -26.42 7.87
C ALA A 1099 22.03 -27.25 7.67
N SER A 1100 20.92 -26.59 7.33
CA SER A 1100 19.63 -27.22 7.01
C SER A 1100 19.67 -28.09 5.74
N ASN A 1101 20.43 -27.69 4.72
CA ASN A 1101 20.56 -28.46 3.49
C ASN A 1101 21.55 -29.62 3.64
N ILE A 1102 22.53 -29.51 4.55
CA ILE A 1102 23.41 -30.61 4.95
C ILE A 1102 22.65 -31.65 5.77
N ALA A 1103 21.73 -31.22 6.66
CA ALA A 1103 20.82 -32.13 7.35
C ALA A 1103 19.89 -32.89 6.38
N ALA A 1104 19.43 -32.22 5.32
CA ALA A 1104 18.67 -32.85 4.24
C ALA A 1104 19.53 -33.81 3.39
N LEU A 1105 20.80 -33.49 3.13
CA LEU A 1105 21.75 -34.39 2.44
C LEU A 1105 22.07 -35.63 3.27
N ASN A 1106 22.28 -35.47 4.57
CA ASN A 1106 22.47 -36.57 5.51
C ASN A 1106 21.23 -37.46 5.56
N SER A 1107 20.03 -36.86 5.59
CA SER A 1107 18.77 -37.61 5.51
C SER A 1107 18.66 -38.40 4.21
N LEU A 1108 19.09 -37.82 3.08
CA LEU A 1108 19.09 -38.46 1.77
C LEU A 1108 20.11 -39.61 1.64
N TYR A 1109 21.29 -39.52 2.26
CA TYR A 1109 22.29 -40.60 2.32
C TYR A 1109 21.85 -41.72 3.28
N ILE A 1110 21.22 -41.37 4.40
CA ILE A 1110 20.59 -42.30 5.36
C ILE A 1110 19.42 -43.05 4.71
N GLU A 1111 18.61 -42.37 3.89
CA GLU A 1111 17.49 -42.98 3.16
C GLU A 1111 17.91 -43.92 2.03
N ASN A 1112 19.17 -43.88 1.57
CA ASN A 1112 19.68 -44.68 0.44
C ASN A 1112 20.83 -45.63 0.80
N GLU A 1113 20.99 -45.99 2.08
CA GLU A 1113 22.02 -46.93 2.57
C GLU A 1113 23.48 -46.57 2.21
N ALA A 1114 23.80 -45.30 1.97
CA ALA A 1114 25.17 -44.82 1.72
C ALA A 1114 25.71 -44.02 2.91
N ILE A 1115 26.97 -44.25 3.29
CA ILE A 1115 27.60 -43.54 4.41
C ILE A 1115 28.24 -42.25 3.89
N TYR A 1116 27.66 -41.10 4.25
CA TYR A 1116 28.35 -39.81 4.19
C TYR A 1116 29.14 -39.64 5.51
N ASN A 1117 30.47 -39.82 5.45
CA ASN A 1117 31.35 -39.64 6.60
C ASN A 1117 32.08 -38.30 6.42
N PRO A 1118 31.57 -37.17 6.97
CA PRO A 1118 32.31 -35.92 6.91
C PRO A 1118 33.65 -36.13 7.61
N TYR A 1119 34.73 -35.74 6.94
CA TYR A 1119 36.07 -35.94 7.46
C TYR A 1119 36.24 -35.08 8.73
N PHE A 1120 36.32 -35.77 9.87
CA PHE A 1120 36.58 -35.34 11.25
C PHE A 1120 35.39 -34.94 12.16
N PRO A 1121 35.43 -35.38 13.44
CA PRO A 1121 34.59 -34.84 14.50
C PRO A 1121 34.87 -33.34 14.67
N LEU A 1122 33.81 -32.54 14.82
CA LEU A 1122 33.92 -31.15 15.27
C LEU A 1122 34.75 -31.12 16.57
N PRO A 1123 35.77 -30.25 16.69
CA PRO A 1123 36.66 -30.27 17.83
C PRO A 1123 35.88 -30.05 19.13
N GLU A 1124 36.18 -30.85 20.16
CA GLU A 1124 35.69 -30.63 21.52
C GLU A 1124 36.03 -29.21 21.97
N LEU A 1125 34.98 -28.42 22.23
CA LEU A 1125 35.07 -27.12 22.85
C LEU A 1125 35.46 -27.30 24.32
N SER A 1126 36.76 -27.42 24.60
CA SER A 1126 37.26 -27.39 25.98
C SER A 1126 36.94 -26.04 26.64
N SER A 1127 36.08 -26.12 27.67
CA SER A 1127 35.78 -25.15 28.74
C SER A 1127 35.77 -23.65 28.42
N SER A 1128 34.57 -23.08 28.49
CA SER A 1128 34.26 -21.71 28.97
C SER A 1128 35.21 -20.59 28.50
N GLU A 1129 34.99 -20.07 27.29
CA GLU A 1129 35.05 -18.64 26.93
C GLU A 1129 34.89 -18.49 25.41
N GLU A 1130 33.70 -18.07 24.99
CA GLU A 1130 33.31 -17.83 23.61
C GLU A 1130 34.33 -16.96 22.85
N GLY A 1131 34.78 -17.45 21.69
CA GLY A 1131 35.47 -16.65 20.68
C GLY A 1131 34.52 -15.63 20.06
N LYS A 1132 34.49 -14.40 20.60
CA LYS A 1132 33.83 -13.23 20.00
C LYS A 1132 34.72 -12.64 18.90
N SER A 1133 34.60 -13.14 17.67
CA SER A 1133 35.13 -12.49 16.46
C SER A 1133 34.12 -11.44 15.98
N ASN A 1134 34.08 -10.28 16.65
CA ASN A 1134 33.63 -8.97 16.15
C ASN A 1134 33.60 -7.94 17.30
N LYS A 1135 34.76 -7.35 17.60
CA LYS A 1135 34.84 -6.02 18.21
C LYS A 1135 35.69 -5.15 17.32
N THR A 1136 35.14 -4.05 16.83
CA THR A 1136 35.91 -2.93 16.26
C THR A 1136 36.73 -2.28 17.37
N ASP A 1137 38.00 -2.01 17.06
CA ASP A 1137 39.13 -1.52 17.86
C ASP A 1137 38.90 -0.82 19.22
N LYS A 1138 39.87 -1.10 20.13
CA LYS A 1138 40.36 -0.35 21.32
C LYS A 1138 40.02 -0.79 22.76
N GLU A 1139 39.43 -1.96 23.01
CA GLU A 1139 39.19 -2.44 24.40
C GLU A 1139 39.73 -3.84 24.76
N LEU A 1140 40.58 -4.45 23.95
CA LEU A 1140 41.23 -5.75 24.27
C LEU A 1140 42.75 -5.62 24.38
N VAL A 1141 43.23 -4.69 25.22
CA VAL A 1141 44.66 -4.58 25.55
C VAL A 1141 45.00 -5.17 26.93
N ASP A 1142 44.02 -5.59 27.73
CA ASP A 1142 44.27 -6.00 29.12
C ASP A 1142 44.15 -7.50 29.45
N ASP A 1143 43.90 -8.39 28.48
CA ASP A 1143 43.88 -9.84 28.76
C ASP A 1143 44.96 -10.60 28.00
N ASN A 1144 46.15 -10.62 28.60
CA ASN A 1144 47.41 -11.01 27.98
C ASN A 1144 47.73 -12.52 28.14
N THR A 1145 46.72 -13.41 28.10
CA THR A 1145 46.94 -14.84 28.37
C THR A 1145 46.51 -15.85 27.31
N LYS A 1146 45.85 -15.44 26.21
CA LYS A 1146 45.57 -16.37 25.09
C LYS A 1146 45.78 -15.71 23.73
N ASN A 1147 46.86 -16.10 23.05
CA ASN A 1147 47.09 -15.79 21.63
C ASN A 1147 45.91 -16.36 20.82
N LYS A 1148 44.91 -15.55 20.47
CA LYS A 1148 43.79 -15.93 19.60
C LYS A 1148 43.95 -15.22 18.25
N LEU A 1149 43.75 -15.96 17.16
CA LEU A 1149 43.82 -15.41 15.81
C LEU A 1149 42.65 -14.45 15.57
N VAL A 1150 42.97 -13.19 15.26
CA VAL A 1150 41.95 -12.19 14.96
C VAL A 1150 41.67 -12.21 13.46
N VAL A 1151 40.39 -12.26 13.09
CA VAL A 1151 39.97 -12.32 11.68
C VAL A 1151 38.96 -11.22 11.40
N HIS A 1152 39.27 -10.33 10.45
CA HIS A 1152 38.40 -9.21 10.12
C HIS A 1152 38.50 -8.75 8.63
N PRO A 1153 37.38 -8.31 8.02
CA PRO A 1153 36.00 -8.44 8.51
C PRO A 1153 35.52 -9.90 8.51
N ASN A 1154 34.57 -10.25 9.39
CA ASN A 1154 33.89 -11.55 9.40
C ASN A 1154 32.46 -11.37 9.96
N PRO A 1155 31.40 -11.43 9.16
CA PRO A 1155 31.35 -11.90 7.78
C PRO A 1155 32.01 -10.91 6.81
N PHE A 1156 32.48 -11.38 5.65
CA PHE A 1156 33.16 -10.56 4.64
C PHE A 1156 32.60 -10.76 3.25
N LYS A 1157 32.61 -9.69 2.42
CA LYS A 1157 32.14 -9.73 1.02
C LYS A 1157 33.25 -9.92 0.00
N THR A 1158 34.38 -9.23 0.18
CA THR A 1158 35.43 -9.18 -0.85
C THR A 1158 36.69 -9.91 -0.41
N TYR A 1159 37.14 -9.69 0.83
CA TYR A 1159 38.26 -10.38 1.45
C TYR A 1159 38.15 -10.33 2.98
N THR A 1160 38.86 -11.22 3.66
CA THR A 1160 39.09 -11.17 5.11
C THR A 1160 40.59 -11.22 5.39
N THR A 1161 41.02 -10.62 6.50
CA THR A 1161 42.43 -10.62 6.93
C THR A 1161 42.55 -11.30 8.29
N PHE A 1162 43.50 -12.24 8.35
CA PHE A 1162 43.95 -12.93 9.55
C PHE A 1162 45.15 -12.17 10.12
N ASP A 1163 45.01 -11.59 11.31
CA ASP A 1163 46.10 -11.00 12.08
C ASP A 1163 46.87 -12.10 12.81
N LEU A 1164 48.03 -12.40 12.27
CA LEU A 1164 48.91 -13.47 12.69
C LEU A 1164 49.98 -12.97 13.69
N SER A 1165 49.91 -11.71 14.14
CA SER A 1165 50.94 -11.08 14.98
C SER A 1165 51.15 -11.75 16.34
N ALA A 1166 50.15 -12.49 16.84
CA ALA A 1166 50.25 -13.27 18.07
C ALA A 1166 51.05 -14.59 17.92
N TYR A 1167 51.45 -14.95 16.69
CA TYR A 1167 52.11 -16.21 16.37
C TYR A 1167 53.54 -15.99 15.83
N GLN A 1168 54.49 -16.83 16.28
CA GLN A 1168 55.87 -16.83 15.77
C GLN A 1168 56.09 -18.04 14.86
N PHE A 1169 55.89 -17.85 13.56
CA PHE A 1169 56.13 -18.87 12.55
C PHE A 1169 57.63 -19.03 12.29
N GLU A 1170 58.21 -20.13 12.75
CA GLU A 1170 59.56 -20.61 12.40
C GLU A 1170 59.42 -21.90 11.58
N GLY A 1171 60.25 -22.10 10.54
CA GLY A 1171 60.18 -23.27 9.67
C GLY A 1171 59.29 -23.11 8.42
N ASN A 1172 59.27 -24.13 7.57
CA ASN A 1172 58.64 -24.06 6.23
C ASN A 1172 57.25 -24.70 6.14
N ASP A 1173 56.75 -25.34 7.21
CA ASP A 1173 55.51 -26.12 7.20
C ASP A 1173 54.35 -25.41 7.92
N ASN A 1174 54.35 -24.08 7.89
CA ASN A 1174 53.34 -23.20 8.48
C ASN A 1174 52.26 -22.89 7.45
N ARG A 1175 50.99 -23.20 7.73
CA ARG A 1175 49.89 -23.03 6.77
C ARG A 1175 48.56 -22.79 7.45
N ILE A 1176 47.61 -22.24 6.71
CA ILE A 1176 46.20 -22.27 7.08
C ILE A 1176 45.42 -23.03 6.01
N VAL A 1177 44.50 -23.88 6.47
CA VAL A 1177 43.69 -24.74 5.61
C VAL A 1177 42.21 -24.44 5.87
N PHE A 1178 41.44 -24.29 4.82
CA PHE A 1178 40.02 -23.97 4.84
C PHE A 1178 39.21 -25.15 4.32
N TYR A 1179 38.11 -25.42 5.01
CA TYR A 1179 37.20 -26.52 4.74
C TYR A 1179 35.77 -25.98 4.60
N ASP A 1180 35.01 -26.54 3.68
CA ASP A 1180 33.56 -26.36 3.71
C ASP A 1180 32.95 -27.17 4.87
N LEU A 1181 31.64 -27.00 5.08
CA LEU A 1181 30.90 -27.72 6.10
C LEU A 1181 30.80 -29.23 5.85
N LEU A 1182 31.24 -29.70 4.67
CA LEU A 1182 31.31 -31.11 4.32
C LEU A 1182 32.70 -31.71 4.61
N GLY A 1183 33.61 -30.92 5.19
CA GLY A 1183 34.99 -31.32 5.48
C GLY A 1183 35.89 -31.36 4.24
N LYS A 1184 35.40 -30.94 3.07
CA LYS A 1184 36.22 -30.84 1.86
C LYS A 1184 37.12 -29.63 1.99
N LYS A 1185 38.42 -29.82 1.78
CA LYS A 1185 39.38 -28.72 1.70
C LYS A 1185 39.04 -27.84 0.50
N VAL A 1186 38.65 -26.60 0.76
CA VAL A 1186 38.27 -25.62 -0.28
C VAL A 1186 39.40 -24.67 -0.63
N PHE A 1187 40.28 -24.37 0.32
CA PHE A 1187 41.42 -23.48 0.09
C PHE A 1187 42.55 -23.80 1.08
N GLU A 1188 43.80 -23.60 0.68
CA GLU A 1188 44.97 -23.77 1.53
C GLU A 1188 46.03 -22.76 1.11
N THR A 1189 46.69 -22.15 2.08
CA THR A 1189 47.79 -21.23 1.79
C THR A 1189 48.89 -21.32 2.83
N GLN A 1190 50.13 -21.20 2.37
CA GLN A 1190 51.33 -21.23 3.21
C GLN A 1190 51.53 -19.88 3.89
N ILE A 1191 52.03 -19.91 5.12
CA ILE A 1191 52.34 -18.73 5.93
C ILE A 1191 53.86 -18.61 5.98
N ALA A 1192 54.39 -17.52 5.42
CA ALA A 1192 55.83 -17.30 5.39
C ALA A 1192 56.40 -17.02 6.79
N GLU A 1193 57.69 -17.32 6.97
CA GLU A 1193 58.41 -16.99 8.21
C GLU A 1193 58.26 -15.49 8.51
N LYS A 1194 57.82 -15.14 9.72
CA LYS A 1194 57.55 -13.77 10.18
C LYS A 1194 56.39 -13.04 9.47
N GLN A 1195 55.50 -13.75 8.78
CA GLN A 1195 54.29 -13.15 8.21
C GLN A 1195 53.29 -12.79 9.32
N ILE A 1196 52.98 -11.50 9.44
CA ILE A 1196 52.11 -10.97 10.50
C ILE A 1196 50.64 -10.80 10.07
N ASN A 1197 50.35 -10.88 8.77
CA ASN A 1197 48.99 -10.78 8.24
C ASN A 1197 48.82 -11.72 7.05
N LEU A 1198 47.65 -12.34 6.94
CA LEU A 1198 47.26 -13.13 5.78
C LEU A 1198 45.88 -12.68 5.30
N THR A 1199 45.81 -12.23 4.04
CA THR A 1199 44.54 -11.84 3.42
C THR A 1199 44.05 -12.96 2.51
N VAL A 1200 42.78 -13.34 2.68
CA VAL A 1200 42.10 -14.34 1.85
C VAL A 1200 40.96 -13.65 1.10
N GLN A 1201 40.89 -13.81 -0.22
CA GLN A 1201 39.82 -13.22 -1.01
C GLN A 1201 38.58 -14.10 -0.95
N SER A 1202 37.40 -13.47 -1.00
CA SER A 1202 36.10 -14.16 -1.15
C SER A 1202 36.06 -15.03 -2.40
N ALA A 1203 36.77 -14.65 -3.47
CA ALA A 1203 36.86 -15.44 -4.70
C ALA A 1203 37.58 -16.78 -4.50
N ASP A 1204 38.42 -16.90 -3.46
CA ASP A 1204 39.16 -18.12 -3.12
C ASP A 1204 38.34 -19.08 -2.24
N LEU A 1205 37.15 -18.66 -1.78
CA LEU A 1205 36.34 -19.38 -0.81
C LEU A 1205 34.87 -19.48 -1.26
N PRO A 1206 34.16 -20.59 -0.96
CA PRO A 1206 32.73 -20.68 -1.24
C PRO A 1206 31.94 -19.68 -0.39
N THR A 1207 30.80 -19.21 -0.91
CA THR A 1207 29.84 -18.38 -0.14
C THR A 1207 29.19 -19.22 0.94
N GLY A 1208 29.17 -18.74 2.18
CA GLY A 1208 28.66 -19.46 3.35
C GLY A 1208 29.67 -19.58 4.49
N ILE A 1209 29.42 -20.54 5.39
CA ILE A 1209 30.32 -20.83 6.51
C ILE A 1209 31.49 -21.68 6.02
N VAL A 1210 32.70 -21.25 6.33
CA VAL A 1210 33.96 -21.95 6.05
C VAL A 1210 34.71 -22.14 7.36
N ILE A 1211 35.20 -23.35 7.61
CA ILE A 1211 36.03 -23.67 8.79
C ILE A 1211 37.49 -23.51 8.40
N TYR A 1212 38.32 -22.87 9.24
CA TYR A 1212 39.76 -22.79 9.04
C TYR A 1212 40.52 -23.54 10.14
N LYS A 1213 41.70 -24.05 9.79
CA LYS A 1213 42.69 -24.64 10.71
C LYS A 1213 44.06 -24.04 10.46
N LEU A 1214 44.67 -23.47 11.50
CA LEU A 1214 46.02 -22.92 11.47
C LEU A 1214 47.01 -23.98 11.96
N TYR A 1215 48.06 -24.22 11.17
CA TYR A 1215 49.13 -25.16 11.47
C TYR A 1215 50.46 -24.44 11.63
N MET A 1216 51.18 -24.76 12.71
CA MET A 1216 52.58 -24.39 12.89
C MET A 1216 53.44 -25.64 12.91
N ASN A 1217 54.39 -25.75 11.97
CA ASN A 1217 55.24 -26.94 11.81
C ASN A 1217 54.45 -28.27 11.85
N ASN A 1218 53.40 -28.36 11.02
CA ASN A 1218 52.46 -29.50 10.96
C ASN A 1218 51.63 -29.78 12.24
N THR A 1219 51.74 -28.97 13.28
CA THR A 1219 50.90 -29.10 14.48
C THR A 1219 49.73 -28.11 14.38
N GLU A 1220 48.50 -28.59 14.53
CA GLU A 1220 47.31 -27.73 14.59
C GLU A 1220 47.39 -26.86 15.85
N VAL A 1221 47.35 -25.54 15.70
CA VAL A 1221 47.47 -24.59 16.81
C VAL A 1221 46.18 -23.79 17.04
N GLU A 1222 45.33 -23.65 16.02
CA GLU A 1222 44.02 -23.01 16.16
C GLU A 1222 43.03 -23.50 15.10
N THR A 1223 41.75 -23.59 15.48
CA THR A 1223 40.64 -23.87 14.57
C THR A 1223 39.54 -22.81 14.79
N GLY A 1224 38.95 -22.31 13.70
CA GLY A 1224 37.88 -21.32 13.78
C GLY A 1224 36.99 -21.30 12.54
N LYS A 1225 36.11 -20.31 12.43
CA LYS A 1225 35.16 -20.20 11.31
C LYS A 1225 35.09 -18.77 10.76
N ILE A 1226 34.86 -18.67 9.46
CA ILE A 1226 34.62 -17.42 8.75
C ILE A 1226 33.36 -17.54 7.88
N ILE A 1227 32.72 -16.41 7.60
CA ILE A 1227 31.51 -16.34 6.78
C ILE A 1227 31.81 -15.51 5.55
N SER A 1228 31.94 -16.16 4.41
CA SER A 1228 32.11 -15.53 3.10
C SER A 1228 30.74 -15.18 2.52
N MET A 1229 30.52 -13.92 2.15
CA MET A 1229 29.28 -13.40 1.56
C MET A 1229 29.55 -13.00 0.11
N LYS A 1230 28.60 -13.23 -0.80
CA LYS A 1230 28.62 -12.64 -2.14
C LYS A 1230 28.03 -11.24 -2.15
#